data_AF-A0AA39DGU6-F1
#
_entry.id   AF-A0AA39DGU6-F1
#
_cell.length_a   1.000
_cell.length_b   1.000
_cell.length_c   1.000
_cell.angle_alpha   90.00
_cell.angle_beta   90.00
_cell.angle_gamma   90.00
#
_symmetry.space_group_name_H-M   'P 1'
#
loop_
_entity.id
_entity.type
_entity.pdbx_description
1 polymer ?
#
loop_
_entity_poly.entity_id
_entity_poly.type
_entity_poly.pdbx_seq_one_letter_code
_entity_poly.pdbx_strand_id
1 'polypeptide(L)'
;MAKKKPTPSPSPSTDSGENVAEAEASVTGECERALLVLRKGNHAKALRLIKDLCVRHPSSAVAHIVQGDILCEFATVIDDLRLKHRHLKSAAESMQRATLLSPDSIEFGYMYASVLFDLCEDGKGYEEVVQECKRALSIKPTKESSVKDSYLGVSIPVKNLMETREALFSLMKICSRSDSVKNLENGDEEEKLESIHLEGSPVLIKSVTKGPNETKEETETQDEKRMGIETLVAEERLLHQRLKTPESHNQTDGAWDLFMGAHKPGQRKEDLNEKKIKPHVDQMEQIKTYWNSIDDDKKRGLLKVRICDLKAHFESSKDDTVMEILTEAIGFAEENKSWSFLACCHCDEKFGDIEPYRKHINQKHMGSLSPELCSVMPQEVDRLWADMIVKGRWKPVDIPATLKTLDSHSSAEGGIHKWPLSDDSEREKILEEIHVVFKTLLRRKYLAASHLSLIMKYTVIEMQANFSASQLLTHGLDKTPLCICFLGVPHLQQILDYLQLVAQACGIHDSGKIGSIQEMASGRDKFQIKERIVLSGDSLILLLDKRFLGEAANAANGWAVTFGIKDQGDYALPETDSLVSWLFRGPSMEELEEVWARLREFRKHKGEEIFHILGKEFSLLESLCRRKCEQLGYAKALESVESICLKEFKDRKQPRFVPQSYESLLERRREELEKDDDAMSISVRFELDVISNILKEAQGLRADQLERDQNDLENDEDDGSEEQEYVLIALSEKMERHRASPELCKLDARIMQCIDGRKQLEFELAVASSDDYRLVMVILLKLFIRAHLGELAKKYAKEKYDAATETMLAQLAIDAKKLLTKEMIMGNRHGENQSIRK
;
A
#
# COMPACT_ATOMS: atom_id res chain seq x y z
N MET A 1 -68.63 49.99 39.16
CA MET A 1 -68.49 49.67 37.73
C MET A 1 -67.00 49.70 37.36
N ALA A 2 -66.58 48.69 36.60
CA ALA A 2 -65.38 48.63 35.74
C ALA A 2 -63.95 48.55 36.35
N LYS A 3 -63.43 47.30 36.30
CA LYS A 3 -62.04 46.82 36.08
C LYS A 3 -60.92 47.29 37.04
N LYS A 4 -60.62 46.45 38.05
CA LYS A 4 -59.31 46.42 38.75
C LYS A 4 -58.42 45.32 38.14
N LYS A 5 -57.23 45.73 37.68
CA LYS A 5 -56.11 44.90 37.22
C LYS A 5 -55.67 43.88 38.30
N PRO A 6 -55.30 42.64 37.93
CA PRO A 6 -54.40 41.84 38.74
C PRO A 6 -52.92 42.20 38.41
N THR A 7 -52.15 42.30 39.48
CA THR A 7 -50.68 42.48 39.57
C THR A 7 -49.89 41.29 39.01
N PRO A 8 -48.64 41.47 38.54
CA PRO A 8 -47.82 40.38 37.99
C PRO A 8 -47.18 39.54 39.11
N SER A 9 -47.22 38.21 38.94
CA SER A 9 -46.44 37.21 39.68
C SER A 9 -45.12 36.92 38.95
N PRO A 10 -44.07 36.45 39.67
CA PRO A 10 -42.68 36.60 39.25
C PRO A 10 -42.26 35.63 38.14
N SER A 11 -41.35 36.08 37.29
CA SER A 11 -40.65 35.31 36.27
C SER A 11 -39.90 34.12 36.90
N PRO A 12 -39.95 32.90 36.32
CA PRO A 12 -39.02 31.85 36.68
C PRO A 12 -37.67 32.10 36.02
N SER A 13 -36.64 31.94 36.83
CA SER A 13 -35.20 32.12 36.57
C SER A 13 -34.66 31.26 35.43
N THR A 14 -33.88 31.90 34.57
CA THR A 14 -32.89 31.32 33.65
C THR A 14 -31.70 30.77 34.44
N ASP A 15 -31.76 29.50 34.84
CA ASP A 15 -30.65 28.81 35.54
C ASP A 15 -30.36 27.39 34.99
N SER A 16 -30.96 27.03 33.85
CA SER A 16 -30.80 25.70 33.24
C SER A 16 -29.76 25.63 32.11
N GLY A 17 -29.22 26.76 31.65
CA GLY A 17 -28.28 26.82 30.52
C GLY A 17 -26.80 26.64 30.92
N GLU A 18 -26.39 27.19 32.06
CA GLU A 18 -24.98 27.13 32.51
C GLU A 18 -24.59 25.74 33.04
N ASN A 19 -25.51 25.05 33.75
CA ASN A 19 -25.26 23.69 34.27
C ASN A 19 -25.11 22.60 33.17
N VAL A 20 -25.71 22.79 31.98
CA VAL A 20 -25.64 21.81 30.88
C VAL A 20 -24.29 21.90 30.16
N ALA A 21 -23.79 23.12 29.91
CA ALA A 21 -22.50 23.33 29.26
C ALA A 21 -21.32 22.87 30.12
N GLU A 22 -21.38 23.04 31.44
CA GLU A 22 -20.33 22.59 32.37
C GLU A 22 -20.33 21.06 32.52
N ALA A 23 -21.50 20.43 32.55
CA ALA A 23 -21.64 18.98 32.54
C ALA A 23 -21.13 18.34 31.22
N GLU A 24 -21.39 18.99 30.08
CA GLU A 24 -20.96 18.54 28.76
C GLU A 24 -19.45 18.69 28.53
N ALA A 25 -18.85 19.77 29.02
CA ALA A 25 -17.40 19.95 29.06
C ALA A 25 -16.71 18.88 29.93
N SER A 26 -17.33 18.52 31.08
CA SER A 26 -16.83 17.45 31.94
C SER A 26 -16.84 16.09 31.23
N VAL A 27 -17.94 15.74 30.55
CA VAL A 27 -18.04 14.48 29.78
C VAL A 27 -17.01 14.43 28.65
N THR A 28 -16.81 15.54 27.94
CA THR A 28 -15.81 15.64 26.86
C THR A 28 -14.40 15.38 27.38
N GLY A 29 -14.03 15.97 28.52
CA GLY A 29 -12.74 15.72 29.17
C GLY A 29 -12.57 14.28 29.67
N GLU A 30 -13.65 13.58 30.04
CA GLU A 30 -13.60 12.15 30.37
C GLU A 30 -13.38 11.27 29.13
N CYS A 31 -14.03 11.60 28.01
CA CYS A 31 -13.85 10.95 26.72
C CYS A 31 -12.39 11.06 26.23
N GLU A 32 -11.78 12.23 26.36
CA GLU A 32 -10.36 12.45 26.02
C GLU A 32 -9.42 11.54 26.82
N ARG A 33 -9.71 11.36 28.12
CA ARG A 33 -8.92 10.43 28.96
C ARG A 33 -9.06 8.99 28.49
N ALA A 34 -10.27 8.56 28.11
CA ALA A 34 -10.49 7.20 27.58
C ALA A 34 -9.72 6.97 26.28
N LEU A 35 -9.75 7.92 25.34
CA LEU A 35 -8.96 7.85 24.11
C LEU A 35 -7.44 7.93 24.34
N LEU A 36 -6.97 8.71 25.31
CA LEU A 36 -5.55 8.75 25.65
C LEU A 36 -5.07 7.38 26.18
N VAL A 37 -5.90 6.69 26.96
CA VAL A 37 -5.62 5.32 27.43
C VAL A 37 -5.60 4.33 26.27
N LEU A 38 -6.50 4.49 25.30
CA LEU A 38 -6.51 3.71 24.06
C LEU A 38 -5.21 3.91 23.26
N ARG A 39 -4.77 5.16 23.04
CA ARG A 39 -3.52 5.49 22.32
C ARG A 39 -2.27 4.95 23.01
N LYS A 40 -2.32 4.69 24.32
CA LYS A 40 -1.25 4.04 25.08
C LYS A 40 -1.27 2.50 24.98
N GLY A 41 -2.17 1.93 24.16
CA GLY A 41 -2.29 0.49 23.92
C GLY A 41 -3.09 -0.27 24.99
N ASN A 42 -3.76 0.41 25.93
CA ASN A 42 -4.52 -0.26 26.98
C ASN A 42 -6.03 -0.27 26.69
N HIS A 43 -6.42 -1.08 25.72
CA HIS A 43 -7.79 -1.13 25.20
C HIS A 43 -8.82 -1.57 26.26
N ALA A 44 -8.50 -2.55 27.11
CA ALA A 44 -9.42 -3.04 28.14
C ALA A 44 -9.76 -1.97 29.20
N LYS A 45 -8.78 -1.11 29.55
CA LYS A 45 -8.99 0.01 30.47
C LYS A 45 -9.77 1.14 29.79
N ALA A 46 -9.47 1.46 28.54
CA ALA A 46 -10.22 2.47 27.76
C ALA A 46 -11.70 2.08 27.63
N LEU A 47 -11.98 0.82 27.29
CA LEU A 47 -13.35 0.31 27.16
C LEU A 47 -14.12 0.34 28.48
N ARG A 48 -13.46 0.08 29.61
CA ARG A 48 -14.08 0.16 30.94
C ARG A 48 -14.44 1.60 31.30
N LEU A 49 -13.54 2.54 31.05
CA LEU A 49 -13.75 3.97 31.35
C LEU A 49 -14.91 4.53 30.53
N ILE A 50 -14.97 4.22 29.24
CA ILE A 50 -16.04 4.76 28.38
C ILE A 50 -17.40 4.11 28.66
N LYS A 51 -17.45 2.80 28.98
CA LYS A 51 -18.70 2.14 29.37
C LYS A 51 -19.28 2.72 30.66
N ASP A 52 -18.44 2.97 31.66
CA ASP A 52 -18.85 3.64 32.90
C ASP A 52 -19.38 5.06 32.60
N LEU A 53 -18.71 5.81 31.73
CA LEU A 53 -19.14 7.13 31.31
C LEU A 53 -20.52 7.12 30.63
N CYS A 54 -20.77 6.20 29.70
CA CYS A 54 -22.07 6.07 29.03
C CYS A 54 -23.20 5.64 29.97
N VAL A 55 -22.90 4.89 31.03
CA VAL A 55 -23.88 4.56 32.08
C VAL A 55 -24.20 5.79 32.94
N ARG A 56 -23.19 6.61 33.26
CA ARG A 56 -23.39 7.86 34.03
C ARG A 56 -24.08 8.95 33.22
N HIS A 57 -23.83 9.01 31.91
CA HIS A 57 -24.33 10.04 31.01
C HIS A 57 -25.04 9.42 29.79
N PRO A 58 -26.19 8.74 29.98
CA PRO A 58 -26.87 8.03 28.90
C PRO A 58 -27.41 8.95 27.80
N SER A 59 -27.59 10.25 28.08
CA SER A 59 -28.03 11.26 27.12
C SER A 59 -26.90 11.98 26.37
N SER A 60 -25.63 11.63 26.61
CA SER A 60 -24.51 12.28 25.92
C SER A 60 -24.20 11.58 24.59
N ALA A 61 -24.45 12.28 23.47
CA ALA A 61 -24.11 11.77 22.14
C ALA A 61 -22.60 11.52 21.98
N VAL A 62 -21.76 12.41 22.53
CA VAL A 62 -20.30 12.31 22.49
C VAL A 62 -19.77 11.09 23.26
N ALA A 63 -20.37 10.75 24.40
CA ALA A 63 -19.96 9.53 25.13
C ALA A 63 -20.25 8.26 24.30
N HIS A 64 -21.43 8.19 23.68
CA HIS A 64 -21.84 7.05 22.85
C HIS A 64 -21.03 6.92 21.55
N ILE A 65 -20.64 8.04 20.92
CA ILE A 65 -19.82 7.99 19.71
C ILE A 65 -18.39 7.53 20.01
N VAL A 66 -17.80 8.02 21.10
CA VAL A 66 -16.46 7.62 21.56
C VAL A 66 -16.45 6.16 22.03
N GLN A 67 -17.54 5.69 22.64
CA GLN A 67 -17.69 4.26 22.96
C GLN A 67 -17.69 3.40 21.69
N GLY A 68 -18.39 3.85 20.64
CA GLY A 68 -18.38 3.20 19.33
C GLY A 68 -16.98 3.12 18.75
N ASP A 69 -16.28 4.26 18.71
CA ASP A 69 -14.91 4.38 18.17
C ASP A 69 -13.92 3.44 18.90
N ILE A 70 -13.93 3.45 20.24
CA ILE A 70 -13.10 2.54 21.05
C ILE A 70 -13.42 1.07 20.77
N LEU A 71 -14.69 0.72 20.56
CA LEU A 71 -15.10 -0.65 20.23
C LEU A 71 -14.64 -1.09 18.84
N CYS A 72 -14.66 -0.20 17.86
CA CYS A 72 -14.12 -0.44 16.52
C CYS A 72 -12.60 -0.64 16.57
N GLU A 73 -11.88 0.24 17.26
CA GLU A 73 -10.43 0.11 17.48
C GLU A 73 -10.07 -1.14 18.28
N PHE A 74 -10.94 -1.59 19.20
CA PHE A 74 -10.73 -2.86 19.88
C PHE A 74 -10.95 -4.06 18.95
N ALA A 75 -11.88 -3.95 18.00
CA ALA A 75 -12.15 -4.98 17.00
C ALA A 75 -11.00 -5.16 15.99
N THR A 76 -10.11 -4.17 15.81
CA THR A 76 -8.94 -4.28 14.92
C THR A 76 -7.79 -5.10 15.54
N VAL A 77 -7.72 -5.17 16.88
CA VAL A 77 -6.67 -5.89 17.62
C VAL A 77 -7.07 -7.28 18.10
N ILE A 78 -8.31 -7.71 17.82
CA ILE A 78 -8.83 -9.04 18.20
C ILE A 78 -8.73 -10.00 17.01
N ASP A 79 -8.05 -11.13 17.22
CA ASP A 79 -7.94 -12.21 16.22
C ASP A 79 -9.19 -13.12 16.14
N ASP A 80 -9.98 -13.21 17.22
CA ASP A 80 -11.23 -13.99 17.24
C ASP A 80 -12.36 -13.27 16.50
N LEU A 81 -12.78 -13.83 15.36
CA LEU A 81 -13.83 -13.28 14.50
C LEU A 81 -15.20 -13.11 15.20
N ARG A 82 -15.58 -14.00 16.12
CA ARG A 82 -16.87 -13.90 16.83
C ARG A 82 -16.85 -12.77 17.85
N LEU A 83 -15.73 -12.62 18.56
CA LEU A 83 -15.53 -11.50 19.47
C LEU A 83 -15.46 -10.18 18.70
N LYS A 84 -14.73 -10.16 17.57
CA LYS A 84 -14.68 -9.02 16.65
C LYS A 84 -16.07 -8.58 16.20
N HIS A 85 -16.86 -9.50 15.66
CA HIS A 85 -18.23 -9.23 15.21
C HIS A 85 -19.13 -8.73 16.37
N ARG A 86 -19.00 -9.30 17.58
CA ARG A 86 -19.73 -8.83 18.77
C ARG A 86 -19.35 -7.40 19.17
N HIS A 87 -18.07 -7.04 19.08
CA HIS A 87 -17.60 -5.69 19.37
C HIS A 87 -18.10 -4.68 18.33
N LEU A 88 -18.06 -5.03 17.04
CA LEU A 88 -18.63 -4.18 15.97
C LEU A 88 -20.14 -3.99 16.14
N LYS A 89 -20.89 -5.03 16.50
CA LYS A 89 -22.34 -4.91 16.78
C LYS A 89 -22.59 -3.96 17.97
N SER A 90 -21.82 -4.11 19.03
CA SER A 90 -21.90 -3.20 20.18
C SER A 90 -21.49 -1.77 19.82
N ALA A 91 -20.58 -1.58 18.85
CA ALA A 91 -20.17 -0.29 18.35
C ALA A 91 -21.31 0.36 17.54
N ALA A 92 -21.94 -0.38 16.63
CA ALA A 92 -23.09 0.07 15.85
C ALA A 92 -24.24 0.52 16.75
N GLU A 93 -24.61 -0.26 17.76
CA GLU A 93 -25.65 0.12 18.73
C GLU A 93 -25.30 1.40 19.51
N SER A 94 -24.01 1.62 19.79
CA SER A 94 -23.53 2.83 20.48
C SER A 94 -23.58 4.04 19.54
N MET A 95 -23.08 3.91 18.31
CA MET A 95 -23.09 4.99 17.33
C MET A 95 -24.51 5.35 16.86
N GLN A 96 -25.41 4.37 16.75
CA GLN A 96 -26.83 4.60 16.50
C GLN A 96 -27.48 5.43 17.62
N ARG A 97 -27.13 5.16 18.89
CA ARG A 97 -27.58 6.01 20.00
C ARG A 97 -27.05 7.43 19.88
N ALA A 98 -25.81 7.62 19.43
CA ALA A 98 -25.25 8.94 19.20
C ALA A 98 -25.98 9.70 18.07
N THR A 99 -26.32 9.04 16.96
CA THR A 99 -27.10 9.66 15.87
C THR A 99 -28.53 9.98 16.27
N LEU A 100 -29.15 9.18 17.14
CA LEU A 100 -30.48 9.48 17.70
C LEU A 100 -30.46 10.67 18.67
N LEU A 101 -29.39 10.82 19.45
CA LEU A 101 -29.23 11.93 20.40
C LEU A 101 -28.81 13.23 19.69
N SER A 102 -28.13 13.14 18.56
CA SER A 102 -27.67 14.28 17.75
C SER A 102 -27.92 14.03 16.25
N PRO A 103 -29.17 14.13 15.78
CA PRO A 103 -29.56 13.78 14.41
C PRO A 103 -28.97 14.72 13.35
N ASP A 104 -28.57 15.93 13.73
CA ASP A 104 -28.04 16.97 12.84
C ASP A 104 -26.52 16.86 12.60
N SER A 105 -25.83 15.87 13.20
CA SER A 105 -24.41 15.64 12.93
C SER A 105 -24.22 14.68 11.75
N ILE A 106 -23.57 15.20 10.70
CA ILE A 106 -23.16 14.42 9.52
C ILE A 106 -22.06 13.43 9.89
N GLU A 107 -21.16 13.83 10.79
CA GLU A 107 -20.02 13.04 11.25
C GLU A 107 -20.47 11.80 12.01
N PHE A 108 -21.48 11.92 12.88
CA PHE A 108 -22.05 10.76 13.59
C PHE A 108 -22.74 9.81 12.61
N GLY A 109 -23.43 10.36 11.61
CA GLY A 109 -24.02 9.57 10.53
C GLY A 109 -22.97 8.79 9.72
N TYR A 110 -21.85 9.42 9.38
CA TYR A 110 -20.74 8.77 8.69
C TYR A 110 -20.11 7.64 9.53
N MET A 111 -19.83 7.89 10.80
CA MET A 111 -19.25 6.87 11.68
C MET A 111 -20.20 5.67 11.84
N TYR A 112 -21.50 5.92 12.03
CA TYR A 112 -22.49 4.85 12.13
C TYR A 112 -22.61 4.06 10.82
N ALA A 113 -22.70 4.73 9.66
CA ALA A 113 -22.75 4.08 8.35
C ALA A 113 -21.49 3.23 8.08
N SER A 114 -20.31 3.70 8.51
CA SER A 114 -19.05 2.97 8.35
C SER A 114 -19.04 1.66 9.14
N VAL A 115 -19.54 1.67 10.38
CA VAL A 115 -19.61 0.44 11.19
C VAL A 115 -20.68 -0.52 10.68
N LEU A 116 -21.81 0.00 10.17
CA LEU A 116 -22.81 -0.83 9.49
C LEU A 116 -22.22 -1.52 8.25
N PHE A 117 -21.38 -0.81 7.50
CA PHE A 117 -20.66 -1.38 6.37
C PHE A 117 -19.69 -2.49 6.80
N ASP A 118 -18.93 -2.27 7.89
CA ASP A 118 -18.01 -3.29 8.43
C ASP A 118 -18.72 -4.55 8.99
N LEU A 119 -20.00 -4.44 9.35
CA LEU A 119 -20.84 -5.55 9.79
C LEU A 119 -21.45 -6.37 8.63
N CYS A 120 -21.34 -5.89 7.39
CA CYS A 120 -21.90 -6.57 6.23
C CYS A 120 -20.98 -7.71 5.76
N GLU A 121 -21.30 -8.96 6.11
CA GLU A 121 -20.52 -10.13 5.66
C GLU A 121 -20.88 -10.57 4.21
N ASP A 122 -22.15 -10.44 3.79
CA ASP A 122 -22.67 -10.98 2.50
C ASP A 122 -23.54 -9.99 1.69
N GLY A 123 -23.42 -8.69 1.91
CA GLY A 123 -24.20 -7.66 1.20
C GLY A 123 -25.70 -7.57 1.58
N LYS A 124 -26.17 -8.38 2.54
CA LYS A 124 -27.54 -8.34 3.09
C LYS A 124 -27.83 -7.18 4.05
N GLY A 125 -26.84 -6.33 4.36
CA GLY A 125 -26.98 -5.15 5.25
C GLY A 125 -26.77 -3.81 4.54
N TYR A 126 -26.50 -3.81 3.23
CA TYR A 126 -26.19 -2.58 2.48
C TYR A 126 -27.35 -1.60 2.37
N GLU A 127 -28.59 -2.08 2.52
CA GLU A 127 -29.76 -1.20 2.55
C GLU A 127 -29.72 -0.24 3.74
N GLU A 128 -29.38 -0.74 4.94
CA GLU A 128 -29.26 0.08 6.15
C GLU A 128 -28.12 1.10 6.02
N VAL A 129 -27.01 0.70 5.38
CA VAL A 129 -25.88 1.59 5.09
C VAL A 129 -26.29 2.72 4.15
N VAL A 130 -27.01 2.41 3.06
CA VAL A 130 -27.49 3.40 2.09
C VAL A 130 -28.51 4.33 2.72
N GLN A 131 -29.44 3.82 3.52
CA GLN A 131 -30.43 4.63 4.23
C GLN A 131 -29.75 5.63 5.18
N GLU A 132 -28.75 5.18 5.94
CA GLU A 132 -28.00 6.06 6.83
C GLU A 132 -27.16 7.09 6.07
N CYS A 133 -26.55 6.70 4.94
CA CYS A 133 -25.82 7.63 4.08
C CYS A 133 -26.76 8.72 3.51
N LYS A 134 -27.95 8.34 3.03
CA LYS A 134 -28.98 9.29 2.54
C LYS A 134 -29.46 10.21 3.65
N ARG A 135 -29.69 9.69 4.85
CA ARG A 135 -30.06 10.47 6.04
C ARG A 135 -29.00 11.52 6.36
N ALA A 136 -27.73 11.11 6.45
CA ALA A 136 -26.62 12.01 6.76
C ALA A 136 -26.41 13.06 5.65
N LEU A 137 -26.52 12.70 4.37
CA LEU A 137 -26.38 13.63 3.25
C LEU A 137 -27.54 14.64 3.15
N SER A 138 -28.71 14.30 3.65
CA SER A 138 -29.90 15.17 3.68
C SER A 138 -29.82 16.30 4.72
N ILE A 139 -28.83 16.26 5.61
CA ILE A 139 -28.57 17.33 6.58
C ILE A 139 -28.04 18.56 5.82
N LYS A 140 -28.80 19.66 5.87
CA LYS A 140 -28.47 20.91 5.19
C LYS A 140 -27.30 21.61 5.90
N PRO A 141 -26.31 22.13 5.15
CA PRO A 141 -25.28 22.99 5.74
C PRO A 141 -25.93 24.30 6.20
N THR A 142 -26.13 24.46 7.51
CA THR A 142 -26.59 25.72 8.09
C THR A 142 -25.47 26.76 8.02
N LYS A 143 -25.75 27.93 7.42
CA LYS A 143 -24.83 29.09 7.34
C LYS A 143 -24.47 29.70 8.71
N GLU A 144 -24.91 29.09 9.80
CA GLU A 144 -24.63 29.45 11.20
C GLU A 144 -24.05 28.28 12.01
N SER A 145 -23.39 27.28 11.39
CA SER A 145 -22.41 26.46 12.15
C SER A 145 -21.10 27.23 12.29
N SER A 146 -21.19 28.40 12.92
CA SER A 146 -20.04 29.19 13.33
C SER A 146 -19.24 28.41 14.36
N VAL A 147 -18.25 27.61 13.94
CA VAL A 147 -17.01 27.32 14.70
C VAL A 147 -17.26 26.87 16.17
N LYS A 148 -18.43 26.31 16.48
CA LYS A 148 -18.85 25.92 17.84
C LYS A 148 -19.51 24.55 17.89
N ASP A 149 -19.35 23.72 16.86
CA ASP A 149 -19.39 22.27 17.03
C ASP A 149 -17.99 21.77 17.41
N SER A 150 -17.43 22.38 18.47
CA SER A 150 -16.25 21.88 19.15
C SER A 150 -16.62 20.74 20.10
N TYR A 151 -17.39 19.76 19.62
CA TYR A 151 -17.62 18.50 20.34
C TYR A 151 -16.40 17.56 20.28
N LEU A 152 -15.31 17.97 19.61
CA LEU A 152 -14.14 17.15 19.29
C LEU A 152 -12.80 17.72 19.79
N GLY A 153 -12.77 18.36 20.98
CA GLY A 153 -11.53 18.41 21.77
C GLY A 153 -10.92 17.00 21.98
N VAL A 154 -11.78 15.99 21.89
CA VAL A 154 -11.48 14.59 21.65
C VAL A 154 -10.97 14.42 20.20
N SER A 155 -9.66 14.24 20.02
CA SER A 155 -9.03 13.91 18.72
C SER A 155 -9.46 12.53 18.21
N ILE A 156 -10.71 12.42 17.76
CA ILE A 156 -11.18 11.43 16.80
C ILE A 156 -10.69 11.92 15.44
N PRO A 157 -10.04 11.09 14.61
CA PRO A 157 -9.53 11.52 13.31
C PRO A 157 -10.69 11.73 12.33
N VAL A 158 -11.41 12.85 12.46
CA VAL A 158 -12.47 13.21 11.52
C VAL A 158 -11.93 14.26 10.55
N LYS A 159 -12.02 13.87 9.28
CA LYS A 159 -11.72 14.66 8.09
C LYS A 159 -12.67 15.87 8.00
N ASN A 160 -12.34 16.88 7.18
CA ASN A 160 -13.20 18.07 7.03
C ASN A 160 -14.63 17.70 6.56
N LEU A 161 -15.60 18.62 6.73
CA LEU A 161 -17.01 18.41 6.36
C LEU A 161 -17.19 17.95 4.90
N MET A 162 -16.35 18.46 4.00
CA MET A 162 -16.36 18.12 2.57
C MET A 162 -15.92 16.67 2.32
N GLU A 163 -14.81 16.24 2.91
CA GLU A 163 -14.30 14.87 2.89
C GLU A 163 -15.28 13.88 3.53
N THR A 164 -15.98 14.29 4.60
CA THR A 164 -17.01 13.44 5.25
C THR A 164 -18.19 13.21 4.30
N ARG A 165 -18.63 14.24 3.57
CA ARG A 165 -19.68 14.11 2.54
C ARG A 165 -19.21 13.25 1.37
N GLU A 166 -17.98 13.42 0.88
CA GLU A 166 -17.39 12.58 -0.16
C GLU A 166 -17.28 11.10 0.26
N ALA A 167 -16.89 10.84 1.50
CA ALA A 167 -16.81 9.49 2.05
C ALA A 167 -18.19 8.83 2.16
N LEU A 168 -19.22 9.59 2.57
CA LEU A 168 -20.62 9.14 2.57
C LEU A 168 -21.12 8.82 1.15
N PHE A 169 -20.85 9.67 0.16
CA PHE A 169 -21.18 9.40 -1.24
C PHE A 169 -20.48 8.15 -1.77
N SER A 170 -19.21 7.95 -1.38
CA SER A 170 -18.43 6.78 -1.76
C SER A 170 -19.01 5.50 -1.17
N LEU A 171 -19.33 5.49 0.13
CA LEU A 171 -19.98 4.35 0.81
C LEU A 171 -21.33 4.02 0.18
N MET A 172 -22.15 5.04 -0.10
CA MET A 172 -23.43 4.87 -0.79
C MET A 172 -23.25 4.23 -2.17
N LYS A 173 -22.30 4.72 -2.97
CA LYS A 173 -22.02 4.18 -4.32
C LYS A 173 -21.50 2.74 -4.29
N ILE A 174 -20.74 2.35 -3.27
CA ILE A 174 -20.27 0.96 -3.09
C ILE A 174 -21.47 0.05 -2.78
N CYS A 175 -22.35 0.48 -1.87
CA CYS A 175 -23.50 -0.31 -1.41
C CYS A 175 -24.61 -0.44 -2.45
N SER A 176 -24.86 0.61 -3.26
CA SER A 176 -25.87 0.62 -4.33
C SER A 176 -25.57 -0.33 -5.51
N ARG A 177 -24.33 -0.83 -5.63
CA ARG A 177 -23.94 -1.75 -6.72
C ARG A 177 -24.32 -3.20 -6.46
N SER A 178 -24.86 -3.53 -5.29
CA SER A 178 -25.33 -4.90 -4.98
C SER A 178 -26.74 -5.16 -5.50
N ASP A 179 -27.00 -6.38 -5.97
CA ASP A 179 -28.29 -6.78 -6.54
C ASP A 179 -29.47 -6.67 -5.54
N SER A 180 -29.17 -6.66 -4.24
CA SER A 180 -30.15 -6.49 -3.14
C SER A 180 -30.77 -5.10 -3.09
N VAL A 181 -30.06 -4.05 -3.54
CA VAL A 181 -30.41 -2.63 -3.35
C VAL A 181 -31.11 -2.02 -4.57
N LYS A 182 -31.09 -2.71 -5.72
CA LYS A 182 -31.71 -2.27 -7.00
C LYS A 182 -33.24 -2.10 -6.92
N ASN A 183 -33.88 -2.57 -5.85
CA ASN A 183 -35.33 -2.43 -5.65
C ASN A 183 -35.76 -1.12 -4.93
N LEU A 184 -34.81 -0.27 -4.50
CA LEU A 184 -35.11 1.04 -3.89
C LEU A 184 -35.10 2.21 -4.89
N GLU A 185 -34.65 2.00 -6.13
CA GLU A 185 -34.54 3.02 -7.17
C GLU A 185 -35.83 3.05 -8.01
N ASN A 186 -36.88 3.64 -7.44
CA ASN A 186 -38.02 4.13 -8.21
C ASN A 186 -38.22 5.62 -7.89
N GLY A 187 -37.95 6.49 -8.87
CA GLY A 187 -38.48 7.85 -8.98
C GLY A 187 -37.58 9.00 -8.53
N ASP A 188 -37.03 9.71 -9.52
CA ASP A 188 -36.90 11.18 -9.59
C ASP A 188 -36.00 11.99 -8.62
N GLU A 189 -35.02 11.39 -7.93
CA GLU A 189 -34.11 12.16 -7.05
C GLU A 189 -32.62 12.18 -7.51
N GLU A 190 -32.25 11.53 -8.60
CA GLU A 190 -30.86 11.50 -9.09
C GLU A 190 -30.44 12.83 -9.76
N GLU A 191 -31.38 13.58 -10.32
CA GLU A 191 -31.11 14.75 -11.17
C GLU A 191 -30.77 16.04 -10.39
N LYS A 192 -30.85 16.04 -9.05
CA LYS A 192 -30.68 17.26 -8.23
C LYS A 192 -29.37 17.32 -7.42
N LEU A 193 -28.58 16.26 -7.42
CA LEU A 193 -27.32 16.19 -6.65
C LEU A 193 -26.06 16.17 -7.53
N GLU A 194 -26.18 16.08 -8.86
CA GLU A 194 -25.03 16.05 -9.80
C GLU A 194 -24.45 17.44 -10.16
N SER A 195 -24.90 18.54 -9.55
CA SER A 195 -24.40 19.89 -9.89
C SER A 195 -23.29 20.45 -8.98
N ILE A 196 -22.58 19.62 -8.20
CA ILE A 196 -21.40 20.08 -7.45
C ILE A 196 -20.16 19.36 -7.96
N HIS A 197 -19.39 20.06 -8.77
CA HIS A 197 -18.13 19.62 -9.36
C HIS A 197 -17.02 19.62 -8.30
N LEU A 198 -16.54 18.44 -7.89
CA LEU A 198 -15.39 18.28 -7.01
C LEU A 198 -14.54 17.08 -7.48
N GLU A 199 -13.34 17.39 -7.99
CA GLU A 199 -12.28 16.44 -8.31
C GLU A 199 -11.61 15.95 -7.02
N GLY A 200 -11.57 14.64 -6.78
CA GLY A 200 -10.90 14.06 -5.60
C GLY A 200 -10.83 12.53 -5.63
N SER A 201 -9.66 12.00 -5.26
CA SER A 201 -9.22 10.59 -5.36
C SER A 201 -9.98 9.61 -4.43
N PRO A 202 -10.15 8.31 -4.80
CA PRO A 202 -10.81 7.33 -3.94
C PRO A 202 -9.92 6.87 -2.78
N VAL A 203 -10.45 6.93 -1.56
CA VAL A 203 -9.84 6.36 -0.35
C VAL A 203 -10.18 4.87 -0.25
N LEU A 204 -9.14 4.06 -0.05
CA LEU A 204 -9.18 2.60 0.13
C LEU A 204 -9.92 2.21 1.42
N ILE A 205 -10.99 1.42 1.29
CA ILE A 205 -11.52 0.57 2.37
C ILE A 205 -11.31 -0.88 1.94
N LYS A 206 -10.58 -1.64 2.76
CA LYS A 206 -10.29 -3.06 2.55
C LYS A 206 -11.56 -3.89 2.76
N SER A 207 -12.14 -4.44 1.69
CA SER A 207 -13.19 -5.47 1.78
C SER A 207 -12.58 -6.86 1.56
N VAL A 208 -12.76 -7.75 2.55
CA VAL A 208 -12.49 -9.18 2.44
C VAL A 208 -13.75 -9.84 1.90
N THR A 209 -13.68 -10.48 0.73
CA THR A 209 -14.77 -11.27 0.16
C THR A 209 -14.56 -12.76 0.43
N LYS A 210 -15.60 -13.46 0.92
CA LYS A 210 -15.74 -14.92 0.81
C LYS A 210 -17.16 -15.25 0.37
N GLY A 211 -17.26 -16.17 -0.60
CA GLY A 211 -18.48 -16.60 -1.26
C GLY A 211 -19.30 -17.67 -0.51
N PRO A 212 -20.35 -18.22 -1.16
CA PRO A 212 -21.66 -18.42 -0.54
C PRO A 212 -21.91 -19.86 -0.07
N ASN A 213 -22.80 -20.02 0.91
CA ASN A 213 -23.65 -21.21 1.01
C ASN A 213 -25.02 -20.88 1.64
N GLU A 214 -26.05 -21.35 0.94
CA GLU A 214 -27.47 -21.50 1.30
C GLU A 214 -27.65 -22.24 2.65
N THR A 215 -28.71 -22.16 3.46
CA THR A 215 -30.10 -21.68 3.39
C THR A 215 -30.70 -21.64 4.82
N LYS A 216 -31.84 -20.92 4.95
CA LYS A 216 -32.96 -21.07 5.92
C LYS A 216 -32.87 -20.40 7.31
N GLU A 217 -33.68 -19.35 7.43
CA GLU A 217 -34.30 -18.87 8.67
C GLU A 217 -35.12 -19.98 9.33
N GLU A 218 -35.05 -20.09 10.66
CA GLU A 218 -36.16 -20.58 11.47
C GLU A 218 -36.03 -20.04 12.91
N THR A 219 -37.18 -19.72 13.48
CA THR A 219 -37.43 -18.91 14.67
C THR A 219 -37.03 -19.57 16.00
N GLU A 220 -36.35 -18.81 16.86
CA GLU A 220 -35.91 -19.15 18.21
C GLU A 220 -37.10 -19.45 19.15
N THR A 221 -37.12 -20.62 19.82
CA THR A 221 -38.11 -20.96 20.86
C THR A 221 -37.43 -21.28 22.20
N GLN A 222 -38.17 -21.08 23.29
CA GLN A 222 -37.72 -20.98 24.70
C GLN A 222 -36.87 -22.13 25.28
N ASP A 223 -36.65 -23.23 24.58
CA ASP A 223 -35.87 -24.37 25.07
C ASP A 223 -34.34 -24.16 24.96
N GLU A 224 -33.86 -23.22 24.14
CA GLU A 224 -32.43 -22.87 24.04
C GLU A 224 -31.91 -22.13 25.29
N LYS A 225 -32.78 -21.46 26.05
CA LYS A 225 -32.41 -20.79 27.30
C LYS A 225 -32.04 -21.76 28.41
N ARG A 226 -32.48 -23.02 28.33
CA ARG A 226 -32.23 -24.05 29.35
C ARG A 226 -30.88 -24.77 29.13
N MET A 227 -30.42 -24.92 27.90
CA MET A 227 -29.06 -25.41 27.58
C MET A 227 -27.95 -24.40 27.87
N GLY A 228 -28.25 -23.09 27.85
CA GLY A 228 -27.28 -22.05 28.16
C GLY A 228 -26.75 -22.10 29.60
N ILE A 229 -27.58 -22.50 30.57
CA ILE A 229 -27.19 -22.55 31.99
C ILE A 229 -26.32 -23.78 32.29
N GLU A 230 -26.61 -24.92 31.67
CA GLU A 230 -25.80 -26.15 31.84
C GLU A 230 -24.41 -26.01 31.17
N THR A 231 -24.31 -25.23 30.09
CA THR A 231 -23.05 -24.94 29.40
C THR A 231 -22.14 -24.03 30.23
N LEU A 232 -22.71 -23.03 30.91
CA LEU A 232 -21.95 -22.13 31.80
C LEU A 232 -21.41 -22.84 33.05
N VAL A 233 -22.15 -23.81 33.60
CA VAL A 233 -21.70 -24.63 34.74
C VAL A 233 -20.61 -25.64 34.33
N ALA A 234 -20.57 -26.05 33.06
CA ALA A 234 -19.51 -26.91 32.53
C ALA A 234 -18.21 -26.13 32.22
N GLU A 235 -18.32 -24.88 31.73
CA GLU A 235 -17.16 -24.00 31.49
C GLU A 235 -16.48 -23.55 32.80
N GLU A 236 -17.25 -23.30 33.86
CA GLU A 236 -16.69 -22.91 35.17
C GLU A 236 -15.87 -24.06 35.82
N ARG A 237 -16.25 -25.32 35.57
CA ARG A 237 -15.50 -26.51 35.99
C ARG A 237 -14.20 -26.71 35.22
N LEU A 238 -14.16 -26.33 33.94
CA LEU A 238 -12.95 -26.38 33.10
C LEU A 238 -11.93 -25.28 33.47
N LEU A 239 -12.41 -24.09 33.84
CA LEU A 239 -11.55 -22.99 34.35
C LEU A 239 -10.86 -23.36 35.67
N HIS A 240 -11.55 -24.07 36.56
CA HIS A 240 -10.96 -24.55 37.82
C HIS A 240 -9.89 -25.63 37.63
N GLN A 241 -9.88 -26.33 36.48
CA GLN A 241 -8.89 -27.35 36.14
C GLN A 241 -7.63 -26.76 35.48
N ARG A 242 -7.74 -25.59 34.83
CA ARG A 242 -6.63 -24.89 34.15
C ARG A 242 -5.66 -24.17 35.11
N LEU A 243 -6.06 -23.89 36.35
CA LEU A 243 -5.24 -23.18 37.34
C LEU A 243 -4.20 -24.06 38.06
N LYS A 244 -4.00 -25.33 37.67
CA LYS A 244 -3.16 -26.29 38.40
C LYS A 244 -1.93 -26.84 37.66
N THR A 245 -1.52 -26.30 36.51
CA THR A 245 -0.29 -26.76 35.82
C THR A 245 0.68 -25.59 35.54
N PRO A 246 1.97 -25.68 35.91
CA PRO A 246 2.93 -24.60 35.70
C PRO A 246 3.46 -24.56 34.26
N GLU A 247 3.66 -23.34 33.77
CA GLU A 247 4.11 -22.98 32.42
C GLU A 247 5.60 -23.32 32.16
N SER A 248 5.92 -23.82 30.97
CA SER A 248 7.25 -23.66 30.36
C SER A 248 7.08 -22.98 29.00
N HIS A 249 7.57 -21.74 28.91
CA HIS A 249 7.63 -20.93 27.69
C HIS A 249 8.53 -21.55 26.63
N ASN A 250 8.05 -21.58 25.39
CA ASN A 250 8.81 -21.29 24.17
C ASN A 250 7.82 -21.10 23.00
N GLN A 251 7.53 -19.84 22.65
CA GLN A 251 6.71 -19.47 21.50
C GLN A 251 7.61 -19.30 20.28
N THR A 252 7.33 -20.07 19.22
CA THR A 252 7.77 -19.77 17.84
C THR A 252 6.66 -20.21 16.89
N ASP A 253 5.78 -19.27 16.52
CA ASP A 253 4.69 -19.48 15.57
C ASP A 253 5.17 -19.33 14.11
N GLY A 254 4.60 -20.16 13.24
CA GLY A 254 4.98 -20.31 11.83
C GLY A 254 3.88 -19.86 10.87
N ALA A 255 4.30 -19.52 9.65
CA ALA A 255 3.52 -18.95 8.54
C ALA A 255 2.25 -19.74 8.08
N TRP A 256 2.00 -20.91 8.64
CA TRP A 256 0.95 -21.84 8.22
C TRP A 256 -0.40 -21.58 8.89
N ASP A 257 -0.41 -20.96 10.07
CA ASP A 257 -1.64 -20.72 10.83
C ASP A 257 -2.52 -19.62 10.22
N LEU A 258 -1.98 -18.81 9.31
CA LEU A 258 -2.72 -17.74 8.61
C LEU A 258 -3.59 -18.24 7.44
N PHE A 259 -3.34 -19.44 6.91
CA PHE A 259 -4.11 -20.00 5.79
C PHE A 259 -5.18 -21.01 6.22
N MET A 260 -5.06 -21.57 7.42
CA MET A 260 -5.99 -22.56 7.98
C MET A 260 -7.05 -21.85 8.85
N GLY A 261 -8.08 -21.31 8.21
CA GLY A 261 -9.24 -20.76 8.93
C GLY A 261 -9.85 -21.82 9.87
N ALA A 262 -10.30 -21.37 11.05
CA ALA A 262 -10.87 -22.23 12.09
C ALA A 262 -12.02 -23.12 11.58
N HIS A 263 -11.74 -24.41 11.37
CA HIS A 263 -12.79 -25.41 11.19
C HIS A 263 -13.56 -25.57 12.50
N LYS A 264 -14.87 -25.30 12.50
CA LYS A 264 -15.77 -25.73 13.58
C LYS A 264 -15.77 -27.27 13.61
N PRO A 265 -15.42 -27.94 14.73
CA PRO A 265 -15.65 -29.36 14.86
C PRO A 265 -17.15 -29.59 15.09
N GLY A 266 -17.84 -30.09 14.06
CA GLY A 266 -19.17 -30.67 14.22
C GLY A 266 -19.09 -31.89 15.13
N GLN A 267 -19.90 -31.90 16.19
CA GLN A 267 -20.02 -32.98 17.16
C GLN A 267 -20.52 -34.27 16.50
N ARG A 268 -19.61 -35.08 15.96
CA ARG A 268 -19.75 -36.53 15.69
C ARG A 268 -18.45 -37.21 15.19
N LYS A 269 -17.27 -36.74 15.62
CA LYS A 269 -15.95 -37.20 15.11
C LYS A 269 -14.89 -37.57 16.17
N GLU A 270 -15.23 -37.69 17.45
CA GLU A 270 -14.22 -38.00 18.49
C GLU A 270 -13.67 -39.44 18.36
N ASP A 271 -14.50 -40.44 18.05
CA ASP A 271 -14.06 -41.84 17.91
C ASP A 271 -13.26 -42.16 16.62
N LEU A 272 -13.31 -41.28 15.61
CA LEU A 272 -12.55 -41.44 14.35
C LEU A 272 -11.18 -40.76 14.42
N ASN A 273 -11.03 -39.72 15.25
CA ASN A 273 -9.77 -39.00 15.39
C ASN A 273 -8.77 -39.78 16.25
N GLU A 274 -9.21 -40.44 17.33
CA GLU A 274 -8.35 -41.34 18.14
C GLU A 274 -7.77 -42.50 17.30
N LYS A 275 -8.54 -43.04 16.34
CA LYS A 275 -8.11 -44.12 15.43
C LYS A 275 -7.09 -43.66 14.39
N LYS A 276 -7.05 -42.36 14.03
CA LYS A 276 -6.04 -41.79 13.11
C LYS A 276 -4.79 -41.27 13.85
N ILE A 277 -4.94 -40.77 15.09
CA ILE A 277 -3.84 -40.21 15.89
C ILE A 277 -2.93 -41.31 16.43
N LYS A 278 -3.49 -42.42 16.94
CA LYS A 278 -2.72 -43.54 17.51
C LYS A 278 -1.69 -44.16 16.55
N PRO A 279 -2.02 -44.53 15.30
CA PRO A 279 -1.04 -45.08 14.36
C PRO A 279 0.02 -44.05 13.92
N HIS A 280 -0.30 -42.75 13.98
CA HIS A 280 0.64 -41.68 13.64
C HIS A 280 1.68 -41.46 14.74
N VAL A 281 1.25 -41.50 16.01
CA VAL A 281 2.15 -41.47 17.18
C VAL A 281 3.02 -42.74 17.25
N ASP A 282 2.45 -43.92 16.96
CA ASP A 282 3.20 -45.17 16.91
C ASP A 282 4.26 -45.17 15.80
N GLN A 283 3.93 -44.61 14.62
CA GLN A 283 4.89 -44.42 13.53
C GLN A 283 6.00 -43.44 13.91
N MET A 284 5.65 -42.36 14.62
CA MET A 284 6.59 -41.35 15.07
C MET A 284 7.65 -41.96 15.99
N GLU A 285 7.24 -42.78 16.95
CA GLU A 285 8.14 -43.44 17.91
C GLU A 285 9.01 -44.52 17.25
N GLN A 286 8.46 -45.25 16.28
CA GLN A 286 9.22 -46.21 15.48
C GLN A 286 10.34 -45.53 14.68
N ILE A 287 10.04 -44.39 14.03
CA ILE A 287 11.02 -43.62 13.27
C ILE A 287 12.10 -43.07 14.20
N LYS A 288 11.74 -42.53 15.38
CA LYS A 288 12.72 -42.09 16.39
C LYS A 288 13.67 -43.22 16.80
N THR A 289 13.10 -44.38 17.13
CA THR A 289 13.87 -45.57 17.55
C THR A 289 14.85 -46.01 16.46
N TYR A 290 14.38 -46.07 15.21
CA TYR A 290 15.22 -46.43 14.06
C TYR A 290 16.32 -45.39 13.81
N TRP A 291 15.97 -44.10 13.77
CA TRP A 291 16.92 -43.02 13.51
C TRP A 291 18.05 -42.99 14.55
N ASN A 292 17.74 -43.25 15.82
CA ASN A 292 18.74 -43.33 16.89
C ASN A 292 19.65 -44.57 16.81
N SER A 293 19.22 -45.61 16.10
CA SER A 293 19.97 -46.87 15.96
C SER A 293 21.00 -46.89 14.82
N ILE A 294 20.89 -45.94 13.87
CA ILE A 294 21.76 -45.88 12.69
C ILE A 294 22.92 -44.89 12.91
N ASP A 295 24.03 -45.17 12.23
CA ASP A 295 25.21 -44.30 12.22
C ASP A 295 24.98 -43.03 11.40
N ASP A 296 25.86 -42.06 11.62
CA ASP A 296 25.74 -40.73 11.02
C ASP A 296 25.95 -40.73 9.50
N ASP A 297 26.69 -41.69 8.93
CA ASP A 297 26.83 -41.82 7.47
C ASP A 297 25.52 -42.28 6.83
N LYS A 298 24.83 -43.24 7.44
CA LYS A 298 23.49 -43.65 7.01
C LYS A 298 22.47 -42.52 7.14
N LYS A 299 22.48 -41.78 8.26
CA LYS A 299 21.61 -40.60 8.44
C LYS A 299 21.84 -39.57 7.34
N ARG A 300 23.09 -39.25 7.03
CA ARG A 300 23.44 -38.36 5.91
C ARG A 300 22.95 -38.90 4.58
N GLY A 301 23.06 -40.20 4.34
CA GLY A 301 22.55 -40.86 3.13
C GLY A 301 21.02 -40.71 2.96
N LEU A 302 20.26 -40.82 4.04
CA LEU A 302 18.80 -40.71 4.03
C LEU A 302 18.29 -39.26 3.78
N LEU A 303 19.14 -38.25 4.01
CA LEU A 303 18.86 -36.85 3.70
C LEU A 303 19.27 -36.45 2.27
N LYS A 304 19.83 -37.39 1.49
CA LYS A 304 20.11 -37.23 0.06
C LYS A 304 19.01 -37.95 -0.74
N VAL A 305 18.08 -37.19 -1.28
CA VAL A 305 16.95 -37.74 -2.03
C VAL A 305 17.27 -37.72 -3.52
N ARG A 306 17.29 -38.89 -4.18
CA ARG A 306 17.41 -38.93 -5.65
C ARG A 306 16.09 -38.50 -6.27
N ILE A 307 16.15 -37.64 -7.28
CA ILE A 307 14.96 -37.14 -7.97
C ILE A 307 14.16 -38.28 -8.62
N CYS A 308 14.84 -39.28 -9.17
CA CYS A 308 14.17 -40.45 -9.74
C CYS A 308 13.37 -41.26 -8.71
N ASP A 309 13.89 -41.43 -7.50
CA ASP A 309 13.17 -42.13 -6.42
C ASP A 309 11.97 -41.31 -5.94
N LEU A 310 12.12 -39.98 -5.86
CA LEU A 310 11.05 -39.06 -5.51
C LEU A 310 9.92 -39.08 -6.54
N LYS A 311 10.26 -39.02 -7.83
CA LYS A 311 9.28 -39.14 -8.93
C LYS A 311 8.59 -40.49 -8.91
N ALA A 312 9.33 -41.60 -8.81
CA ALA A 312 8.77 -42.95 -8.77
C ALA A 312 7.82 -43.16 -7.57
N HIS A 313 8.09 -42.53 -6.42
CA HIS A 313 7.20 -42.58 -5.27
C HIS A 313 5.83 -41.98 -5.57
N PHE A 314 5.79 -40.81 -6.22
CA PHE A 314 4.54 -40.12 -6.52
C PHE A 314 3.87 -40.59 -7.83
N GLU A 315 4.60 -41.19 -8.77
CA GLU A 315 4.05 -41.90 -9.93
C GLU A 315 3.15 -43.09 -9.54
N SER A 316 3.39 -43.67 -8.36
CA SER A 316 2.57 -44.76 -7.84
C SER A 316 1.24 -44.29 -7.20
N SER A 317 1.10 -42.98 -6.96
CA SER A 317 -0.13 -42.36 -6.45
C SER A 317 -1.04 -41.97 -7.61
N LYS A 318 -2.37 -42.05 -7.44
CA LYS A 318 -3.36 -41.79 -8.50
C LYS A 318 -3.51 -40.30 -8.88
N ASP A 319 -2.53 -39.48 -8.54
CA ASP A 319 -2.64 -38.02 -8.56
C ASP A 319 -1.66 -37.42 -9.58
N ASP A 320 -2.14 -37.27 -10.81
CA ASP A 320 -1.36 -36.73 -11.93
C ASP A 320 -0.93 -35.27 -11.67
N THR A 321 -1.67 -34.53 -10.82
CA THR A 321 -1.46 -33.09 -10.58
C THR A 321 -0.20 -32.83 -9.76
N VAL A 322 0.04 -33.64 -8.72
CA VAL A 322 1.26 -33.53 -7.90
C VAL A 322 2.52 -33.82 -8.73
N MET A 323 2.44 -34.80 -9.64
CA MET A 323 3.55 -35.16 -10.52
C MET A 323 3.88 -34.06 -11.52
N GLU A 324 2.88 -33.36 -12.03
CA GLU A 324 3.06 -32.17 -12.87
C GLU A 324 3.78 -31.06 -12.10
N ILE A 325 3.32 -30.72 -10.89
CA ILE A 325 3.94 -29.67 -10.06
C ILE A 325 5.39 -30.03 -9.70
N LEU A 326 5.65 -31.28 -9.32
CA LEU A 326 6.99 -31.77 -9.00
C LEU A 326 7.93 -31.65 -10.21
N THR A 327 7.45 -32.07 -11.38
CA THR A 327 8.26 -32.04 -12.61
C THR A 327 8.53 -30.62 -13.07
N GLU A 328 7.53 -29.74 -12.98
CA GLU A 328 7.65 -28.32 -13.26
C GLU A 328 8.65 -27.63 -12.32
N ALA A 329 8.51 -27.83 -11.00
CA ALA A 329 9.37 -27.22 -9.99
C ALA A 329 10.86 -27.58 -10.20
N ILE A 330 11.13 -28.86 -10.49
CA ILE A 330 12.48 -29.34 -10.75
C ILE A 330 13.02 -28.75 -12.06
N GLY A 331 12.25 -28.81 -13.14
CA GLY A 331 12.65 -28.25 -14.43
C GLY A 331 12.96 -26.74 -14.35
N PHE A 332 12.12 -26.00 -13.64
CA PHE A 332 12.33 -24.56 -13.42
C PHE A 332 13.61 -24.28 -12.64
N ALA A 333 13.86 -25.02 -11.57
CA ALA A 333 15.05 -24.86 -10.74
C ALA A 333 16.34 -25.29 -11.46
N GLU A 334 16.27 -26.29 -12.33
CA GLU A 334 17.37 -26.70 -13.20
C GLU A 334 17.74 -25.62 -14.22
N GLU A 335 16.76 -25.00 -14.85
CA GLU A 335 16.95 -23.96 -15.88
C GLU A 335 17.39 -22.62 -15.28
N ASN A 336 16.65 -22.12 -14.27
CA ASN A 336 16.82 -20.77 -13.75
C ASN A 336 17.81 -20.69 -12.58
N LYS A 337 18.28 -21.85 -12.08
CA LYS A 337 19.05 -21.94 -10.83
C LYS A 337 18.35 -21.23 -9.66
N SER A 338 17.03 -21.20 -9.65
CA SER A 338 16.25 -20.57 -8.58
C SER A 338 14.96 -21.35 -8.37
N TRP A 339 14.49 -21.41 -7.12
CA TRP A 339 13.17 -21.92 -6.82
C TRP A 339 12.09 -20.83 -6.88
N SER A 340 12.50 -19.56 -6.84
CA SER A 340 11.61 -18.42 -6.90
C SER A 340 11.34 -17.99 -8.34
N PHE A 341 10.09 -17.64 -8.62
CA PHE A 341 9.66 -17.13 -9.91
C PHE A 341 8.67 -15.97 -9.73
N LEU A 342 8.50 -15.21 -10.80
CA LEU A 342 7.45 -14.21 -10.95
C LEU A 342 6.41 -14.78 -11.92
N ALA A 343 5.17 -14.96 -11.48
CA ALA A 343 4.07 -15.36 -12.34
C ALA A 343 3.22 -14.16 -12.76
N CYS A 344 2.96 -14.05 -14.06
CA CYS A 344 2.05 -13.04 -14.59
C CYS A 344 0.61 -13.36 -14.18
N CYS A 345 -0.07 -12.43 -13.52
CA CYS A 345 -1.47 -12.59 -13.09
C CYS A 345 -2.48 -12.71 -14.24
N HIS A 346 -2.11 -12.37 -15.49
CA HIS A 346 -3.02 -12.38 -16.64
C HIS A 346 -2.92 -13.66 -17.49
N CYS A 347 -1.72 -14.21 -17.65
CA CYS A 347 -1.46 -15.31 -18.57
C CYS A 347 -0.64 -16.45 -17.96
N ASP A 348 -0.34 -16.37 -16.66
CA ASP A 348 0.37 -17.38 -15.88
C ASP A 348 1.80 -17.71 -16.41
N GLU A 349 2.36 -16.88 -17.30
CA GLU A 349 3.77 -16.97 -17.75
C GLU A 349 4.71 -16.73 -16.56
N LYS A 350 5.77 -17.54 -16.45
CA LYS A 350 6.72 -17.56 -15.33
C LYS A 350 8.08 -17.01 -15.74
N PHE A 351 8.70 -16.24 -14.85
CA PHE A 351 9.98 -15.58 -15.08
C PHE A 351 10.91 -15.79 -13.87
N GLY A 352 12.17 -16.14 -14.12
CA GLY A 352 13.18 -16.23 -13.04
C GLY A 352 13.74 -14.89 -12.59
N ASP A 353 13.50 -13.82 -13.35
CA ASP A 353 14.08 -12.49 -13.15
C ASP A 353 13.05 -11.38 -13.38
N ILE A 354 13.23 -10.23 -12.73
CA ILE A 354 12.30 -9.09 -12.76
C ILE A 354 12.35 -8.30 -14.07
N GLU A 355 13.50 -8.23 -14.75
CA GLU A 355 13.65 -7.53 -16.03
C GLU A 355 12.80 -8.14 -17.16
N PRO A 356 12.88 -9.46 -17.46
CA PRO A 356 12.04 -10.08 -18.48
C PRO A 356 10.55 -10.04 -18.10
N TYR A 357 10.22 -10.17 -16.80
CA TYR A 357 8.85 -10.01 -16.29
C TYR A 357 8.30 -8.60 -16.54
N ARG A 358 9.06 -7.55 -16.21
CA ARG A 358 8.69 -6.15 -16.46
C ARG A 358 8.51 -5.89 -17.95
N LYS A 359 9.36 -6.45 -18.79
CA LYS A 359 9.24 -6.35 -20.26
C LYS A 359 7.96 -7.03 -20.75
N HIS A 360 7.66 -8.24 -20.25
CA HIS A 360 6.44 -8.96 -20.58
C HIS A 360 5.18 -8.15 -20.24
N ILE A 361 5.09 -7.61 -19.01
CA ILE A 361 3.93 -6.80 -18.58
C ILE A 361 3.73 -5.59 -19.49
N ASN A 362 4.78 -4.81 -19.71
CA ASN A 362 4.68 -3.60 -20.52
C ASN A 362 4.35 -3.90 -21.98
N GLN A 363 4.85 -5.00 -22.55
CA GLN A 363 4.65 -5.30 -23.97
C GLN A 363 3.35 -6.04 -24.28
N LYS A 364 2.95 -7.01 -23.45
CA LYS A 364 1.79 -7.85 -23.73
C LYS A 364 0.49 -7.35 -23.08
N HIS A 365 0.57 -6.64 -21.95
CA HIS A 365 -0.62 -6.32 -21.15
C HIS A 365 -0.88 -4.83 -20.94
N MET A 366 0.13 -3.98 -20.76
CA MET A 366 -0.07 -2.53 -20.52
C MET A 366 0.13 -1.63 -21.74
N GLY A 367 0.96 -2.04 -22.69
CA GLY A 367 1.39 -1.18 -23.79
C GLY A 367 2.48 -0.19 -23.39
N SER A 368 2.86 0.66 -24.35
CA SER A 368 3.88 1.69 -24.18
C SER A 368 3.36 3.03 -24.69
N LEU A 369 3.80 4.12 -24.05
CA LEU A 369 3.55 5.47 -24.57
C LEU A 369 4.14 5.60 -25.99
N SER A 370 3.48 6.40 -26.83
CA SER A 370 4.02 6.72 -28.15
C SER A 370 5.35 7.47 -28.03
N PRO A 371 6.22 7.44 -29.06
CA PRO A 371 7.49 8.18 -29.03
C PRO A 371 7.32 9.68 -28.79
N GLU A 372 6.23 10.26 -29.31
CA GLU A 372 5.88 11.68 -29.12
C GLU A 372 5.57 11.98 -27.65
N LEU A 373 4.73 11.17 -26.99
CA LEU A 373 4.43 11.33 -25.57
C LEU A 373 5.63 11.05 -24.67
N CYS A 374 6.51 10.12 -25.07
CA CYS A 374 7.77 9.89 -24.37
C CYS A 374 8.68 11.11 -24.42
N SER A 375 8.70 11.84 -25.55
CA SER A 375 9.60 12.98 -25.76
C SER A 375 9.29 14.17 -24.85
N VAL A 376 8.04 14.29 -24.38
CA VAL A 376 7.62 15.38 -23.49
C VAL A 376 7.74 15.01 -22.01
N MET A 377 8.21 13.81 -21.65
CA MET A 377 8.36 13.46 -20.25
C MET A 377 9.37 14.39 -19.55
N PRO A 378 9.05 14.91 -18.36
CA PRO A 378 9.99 15.69 -17.56
C PRO A 378 11.20 14.85 -17.16
N GLN A 379 12.34 15.51 -17.05
CA GLN A 379 13.58 14.87 -16.61
C GLN A 379 13.75 15.04 -15.10
N GLU A 380 14.31 14.01 -14.45
CA GLU A 380 14.73 14.09 -13.06
C GLU A 380 15.85 15.15 -12.90
N VAL A 381 15.89 15.79 -11.73
CA VAL A 381 16.97 16.73 -11.39
C VAL A 381 18.30 15.98 -11.32
N ASP A 382 19.33 16.56 -11.92
CA ASP A 382 20.69 16.02 -11.87
C ASP A 382 21.15 15.80 -10.42
N ARG A 383 21.91 14.71 -10.19
CA ARG A 383 22.33 14.31 -8.85
C ARG A 383 23.21 15.37 -8.17
N LEU A 384 24.07 16.08 -8.91
CA LEU A 384 24.92 17.13 -8.34
C LEU A 384 24.07 18.32 -7.91
N TRP A 385 23.08 18.70 -8.72
CA TRP A 385 22.14 19.77 -8.39
C TRP A 385 21.27 19.43 -7.18
N ALA A 386 20.74 18.20 -7.13
CA ALA A 386 19.99 17.72 -5.98
C ALA A 386 20.85 17.75 -4.70
N ASP A 387 22.11 17.33 -4.79
CA ASP A 387 23.06 17.38 -3.67
C ASP A 387 23.33 18.81 -3.20
N MET A 388 23.54 19.76 -4.13
CA MET A 388 23.72 21.18 -3.80
C MET A 388 22.50 21.77 -3.10
N ILE A 389 21.29 21.41 -3.55
CA ILE A 389 20.04 21.86 -2.92
C ILE A 389 19.94 21.28 -1.50
N VAL A 390 20.14 19.97 -1.33
CA VAL A 390 19.96 19.28 -0.05
C VAL A 390 21.00 19.71 0.99
N LYS A 391 22.29 19.77 0.60
CA LYS A 391 23.44 20.03 1.49
C LYS A 391 23.86 21.50 1.53
N GLY A 392 23.32 22.32 0.65
CA GLY A 392 23.71 23.72 0.51
C GLY A 392 23.40 24.57 1.73
N ARG A 393 24.10 25.70 1.84
CA ARG A 393 23.93 26.68 2.92
C ARG A 393 22.92 27.75 2.47
N TRP A 394 21.67 27.57 2.84
CA TRP A 394 20.57 28.50 2.53
C TRP A 394 20.51 29.62 3.56
N LYS A 395 21.39 30.62 3.41
CA LYS A 395 21.46 31.81 4.28
C LYS A 395 21.62 33.06 3.41
N PRO A 396 21.05 34.20 3.82
CA PRO A 396 21.06 35.41 3.00
C PRO A 396 22.50 35.91 2.82
N VAL A 397 22.87 36.18 1.57
CA VAL A 397 24.20 36.71 1.22
C VAL A 397 24.20 38.24 1.33
N ASP A 398 25.29 38.80 1.87
CA ASP A 398 25.57 40.24 1.88
C ASP A 398 26.12 40.65 0.49
N ILE A 399 25.27 41.25 -0.34
CA ILE A 399 25.60 41.62 -1.72
C ILE A 399 26.71 42.68 -1.76
N PRO A 400 26.64 43.82 -1.02
CA PRO A 400 27.74 44.80 -0.99
C PRO A 400 29.09 44.23 -0.54
N ALA A 401 29.13 43.39 0.51
CA ALA A 401 30.36 42.76 0.96
C ALA A 401 30.88 41.76 -0.08
N THR A 402 29.98 41.02 -0.73
CA THR A 402 30.34 40.08 -1.79
C THR A 402 30.95 40.79 -3.00
N LEU A 403 30.34 41.87 -3.50
CA LEU A 403 30.88 42.65 -4.62
C LEU A 403 32.29 43.19 -4.33
N LYS A 404 32.55 43.68 -3.11
CA LYS A 404 33.89 44.11 -2.68
C LYS A 404 34.91 42.98 -2.73
N THR A 405 34.51 41.75 -2.40
CA THR A 405 35.39 40.58 -2.46
C THR A 405 35.59 40.05 -3.88
N LEU A 406 34.62 40.23 -4.79
CA LEU A 406 34.71 39.83 -6.20
C LEU A 406 35.65 40.75 -7.00
N ASP A 407 35.64 42.05 -6.71
CA ASP A 407 36.46 43.05 -7.41
C ASP A 407 37.93 43.02 -6.96
N SER A 408 38.21 42.56 -5.74
CA SER A 408 39.56 42.25 -5.29
C SER A 408 40.03 40.93 -5.89
N HIS A 409 40.89 40.98 -6.93
CA HIS A 409 41.46 39.83 -7.67
C HIS A 409 42.29 38.80 -6.86
N SER A 410 42.05 38.64 -5.55
CA SER A 410 42.76 37.73 -4.66
C SER A 410 41.80 36.86 -3.84
N SER A 411 41.20 35.85 -4.46
CA SER A 411 41.14 34.48 -3.90
C SER A 411 40.44 33.54 -4.88
N ALA A 412 41.23 32.84 -5.69
CA ALA A 412 40.79 31.65 -6.42
C ALA A 412 40.82 30.38 -5.55
N GLU A 413 40.85 30.52 -4.20
CA GLU A 413 40.95 29.36 -3.28
C GLU A 413 39.81 29.28 -2.25
N GLY A 414 38.82 30.17 -2.30
CA GLY A 414 37.58 30.07 -1.52
C GLY A 414 36.44 29.56 -2.39
N GLY A 415 36.13 28.26 -2.37
CA GLY A 415 34.97 27.71 -3.08
C GLY A 415 33.65 28.39 -2.69
N ILE A 416 32.58 28.08 -3.45
CA ILE A 416 31.16 28.53 -3.33
C ILE A 416 30.58 28.49 -1.88
N HIS A 417 31.31 27.96 -0.90
CA HIS A 417 30.92 27.76 0.49
C HIS A 417 31.33 28.86 1.49
N LYS A 418 31.90 30.00 1.05
CA LYS A 418 32.33 31.10 1.94
C LYS A 418 31.87 32.49 1.48
N TRP A 419 30.60 32.64 1.12
CA TRP A 419 30.04 33.97 0.87
C TRP A 419 29.81 34.75 2.18
N PRO A 420 30.08 36.07 2.21
CA PRO A 420 29.66 36.94 3.30
C PRO A 420 28.15 36.81 3.53
N LEU A 421 27.75 36.58 4.78
CA LEU A 421 26.33 36.44 5.15
C LEU A 421 25.79 37.78 5.65
N SER A 422 24.52 38.02 5.37
CA SER A 422 23.74 39.15 5.88
C SER A 422 22.98 38.72 7.14
N ASP A 423 22.78 39.64 8.08
CA ASP A 423 21.94 39.42 9.28
C ASP A 423 20.43 39.69 9.00
N ASP A 424 19.98 39.43 7.76
CA ASP A 424 18.60 39.69 7.33
C ASP A 424 17.68 38.52 7.73
N SER A 425 17.02 38.66 8.88
CA SER A 425 16.15 37.61 9.44
C SER A 425 14.94 37.29 8.57
N GLU A 426 14.44 38.25 7.78
CA GLU A 426 13.27 38.04 6.92
C GLU A 426 13.65 37.19 5.71
N ARG A 427 14.75 37.54 5.02
CA ARG A 427 15.31 36.71 3.94
C ARG A 427 15.70 35.32 4.44
N GLU A 428 16.28 35.23 5.63
CA GLU A 428 16.67 33.96 6.24
C GLU A 428 15.47 33.02 6.42
N LYS A 429 14.35 33.53 6.95
CA LYS A 429 13.13 32.74 7.13
C LYS A 429 12.57 32.23 5.79
N ILE A 430 12.48 33.09 4.77
CA ILE A 430 11.95 32.70 3.46
C ILE A 430 12.88 31.66 2.79
N LEU A 431 14.20 31.84 2.88
CA LEU A 431 15.18 30.88 2.36
C LEU A 431 15.08 29.51 3.05
N GLU A 432 14.80 29.48 4.36
CA GLU A 432 14.55 28.22 5.08
C GLU A 432 13.28 27.52 4.59
N GLU A 433 12.19 28.27 4.37
CA GLU A 433 10.96 27.72 3.79
C GLU A 433 11.17 27.17 2.38
N ILE A 434 11.85 27.93 1.51
CA ILE A 434 12.25 27.49 0.17
C ILE A 434 13.06 26.18 0.25
N HIS A 435 14.03 26.09 1.17
CA HIS A 435 14.86 24.90 1.34
C HIS A 435 14.02 23.68 1.74
N VAL A 436 13.06 23.85 2.65
CA VAL A 436 12.14 22.79 3.10
C VAL A 436 11.28 22.29 1.94
N VAL A 437 10.71 23.18 1.13
CA VAL A 437 9.88 22.79 -0.02
C VAL A 437 10.72 22.03 -1.05
N PHE A 438 11.92 22.54 -1.40
CA PHE A 438 12.84 21.85 -2.29
C PHE A 438 13.19 20.43 -1.82
N LYS A 439 13.57 20.28 -0.54
CA LYS A 439 13.87 18.98 0.06
C LYS A 439 12.67 18.03 -0.01
N THR A 440 11.47 18.56 0.20
CA THR A 440 10.24 17.77 0.15
C THR A 440 9.97 17.27 -1.27
N LEU A 441 10.06 18.14 -2.28
CA LEU A 441 9.88 17.79 -3.68
C LEU A 441 10.93 16.81 -4.19
N LEU A 442 12.21 17.00 -3.81
CA LEU A 442 13.30 16.07 -4.15
C LEU A 442 13.12 14.71 -3.49
N ARG A 443 12.76 14.67 -2.20
CA ARG A 443 12.56 13.42 -1.45
C ARG A 443 11.43 12.57 -2.06
N ARG A 444 10.38 13.21 -2.55
CA ARG A 444 9.26 12.55 -3.24
C ARG A 444 9.49 12.35 -4.75
N LYS A 445 10.62 12.84 -5.29
CA LYS A 445 10.93 12.86 -6.74
C LYS A 445 9.91 13.60 -7.61
N TYR A 446 9.28 14.66 -7.09
CA TYR A 446 8.31 15.48 -7.84
C TYR A 446 8.93 16.75 -8.45
N LEU A 447 10.20 17.03 -8.16
CA LEU A 447 10.93 18.14 -8.76
C LEU A 447 11.49 17.72 -10.13
N ALA A 448 11.02 18.36 -11.20
CA ALA A 448 11.56 18.21 -12.55
C ALA A 448 12.72 19.18 -12.81
N ALA A 449 13.62 18.82 -13.73
CA ALA A 449 14.70 19.68 -14.19
C ALA A 449 14.19 20.99 -14.84
N SER A 450 13.01 20.95 -15.48
CA SER A 450 12.32 22.12 -16.05
C SER A 450 11.95 23.15 -14.99
N HIS A 451 11.47 22.71 -13.81
CA HIS A 451 11.17 23.60 -12.68
C HIS A 451 12.42 24.35 -12.22
N LEU A 452 13.53 23.64 -12.03
CA LEU A 452 14.80 24.26 -11.66
C LEU A 452 15.31 25.19 -12.77
N SER A 453 15.20 24.81 -14.03
CA SER A 453 15.60 25.67 -15.15
C SER A 453 14.84 27.00 -15.12
N LEU A 454 13.53 26.97 -14.84
CA LEU A 454 12.72 28.18 -14.74
C LEU A 454 13.13 29.06 -13.56
N ILE A 455 13.30 28.47 -12.38
CA ILE A 455 13.76 29.20 -11.18
C ILE A 455 15.15 29.81 -11.42
N MET A 456 16.06 29.08 -12.06
CA MET A 456 17.40 29.57 -12.38
C MET A 456 17.36 30.72 -13.39
N LYS A 457 16.56 30.61 -14.46
CA LYS A 457 16.38 31.70 -15.43
C LYS A 457 15.86 32.96 -14.77
N TYR A 458 14.82 32.83 -13.95
CA TYR A 458 14.25 33.94 -13.17
C TYR A 458 15.31 34.55 -12.23
N THR A 459 15.99 33.71 -11.43
CA THR A 459 17.01 34.17 -10.47
C THR A 459 18.14 34.92 -11.15
N VAL A 460 18.63 34.42 -12.30
CA VAL A 460 19.71 35.07 -13.06
C VAL A 460 19.27 36.44 -13.60
N ILE A 461 18.02 36.58 -14.08
CA ILE A 461 17.48 37.86 -14.54
C ILE A 461 17.44 38.87 -13.37
N GLU A 462 16.90 38.49 -12.22
CA GLU A 462 16.81 39.39 -11.06
C GLU A 462 18.18 39.76 -10.49
N MET A 463 19.16 38.84 -10.57
CA MET A 463 20.53 39.14 -10.15
C MET A 463 21.23 40.14 -11.08
N GLN A 464 20.82 40.29 -12.34
CA GLN A 464 21.42 41.27 -13.25
C GLN A 464 21.20 42.73 -12.84
N ALA A 465 20.28 42.99 -11.89
CA ALA A 465 20.14 44.30 -11.26
C ALA A 465 21.36 44.70 -10.42
N ASN A 466 22.08 43.72 -9.86
CA ASN A 466 23.22 43.94 -8.95
C ASN A 466 24.56 43.42 -9.49
N PHE A 467 24.53 42.53 -10.49
CA PHE A 467 25.70 41.87 -11.06
C PHE A 467 25.72 41.99 -12.58
N SER A 468 26.89 42.21 -13.18
CA SER A 468 27.03 42.10 -14.63
C SER A 468 26.96 40.64 -15.09
N ALA A 469 26.52 40.41 -16.33
CA ALA A 469 26.46 39.06 -16.91
C ALA A 469 27.83 38.34 -16.91
N SER A 470 28.93 39.10 -17.07
CA SER A 470 30.28 38.54 -16.99
C SER A 470 30.66 38.12 -15.57
N GLN A 471 30.25 38.85 -14.54
CA GLN A 471 30.48 38.47 -13.14
C GLN A 471 29.72 37.18 -12.79
N LEU A 472 28.45 37.06 -13.20
CA LEU A 472 27.66 35.84 -12.95
C LEU A 472 28.33 34.59 -13.54
N LEU A 473 28.80 34.68 -14.79
CA LEU A 473 29.49 33.60 -15.50
C LEU A 473 30.86 33.27 -14.91
N THR A 474 31.67 34.29 -14.62
CA THR A 474 33.06 34.12 -14.13
C THR A 474 33.08 33.45 -12.76
N HIS A 475 32.11 33.77 -11.91
CA HIS A 475 31.99 33.20 -10.57
C HIS A 475 31.09 31.97 -10.49
N GLY A 476 30.54 31.51 -11.64
CA GLY A 476 29.68 30.31 -11.71
C GLY A 476 28.38 30.43 -10.94
N LEU A 477 27.88 31.65 -10.72
CA LEU A 477 26.63 31.91 -10.01
C LEU A 477 25.42 31.42 -10.82
N ASP A 478 25.53 31.36 -12.15
CA ASP A 478 24.56 30.77 -13.06
C ASP A 478 24.51 29.23 -13.00
N LYS A 479 25.50 28.59 -12.36
CA LYS A 479 25.68 27.13 -12.30
C LYS A 479 25.42 26.54 -10.93
N THR A 480 24.75 27.29 -10.05
CA THR A 480 24.41 26.80 -8.71
C THR A 480 23.03 27.28 -8.27
N PRO A 481 22.18 26.39 -7.71
CA PRO A 481 20.88 26.81 -7.17
C PRO A 481 21.01 27.71 -5.94
N LEU A 482 22.19 27.78 -5.32
CA LEU A 482 22.45 28.65 -4.17
C LEU A 482 22.52 30.14 -4.56
N CYS A 483 22.54 30.49 -5.84
CA CYS A 483 22.44 31.87 -6.28
C CYS A 483 21.11 32.53 -5.83
N ILE A 484 20.08 31.74 -5.52
CA ILE A 484 18.82 32.22 -4.92
C ILE A 484 19.09 32.99 -3.61
N CYS A 485 20.15 32.65 -2.86
CA CYS A 485 20.52 33.31 -1.61
C CYS A 485 20.93 34.79 -1.78
N PHE A 486 21.15 35.26 -3.02
CA PHE A 486 21.44 36.66 -3.35
C PHE A 486 20.18 37.51 -3.53
N LEU A 487 19.00 36.90 -3.62
CA LEU A 487 17.77 37.64 -3.92
C LEU A 487 17.23 38.39 -2.68
N GLY A 488 16.52 39.48 -2.95
CA GLY A 488 15.73 40.22 -1.96
C GLY A 488 14.36 39.57 -1.70
N VAL A 489 13.71 40.00 -0.61
CA VAL A 489 12.43 39.44 -0.12
C VAL A 489 11.36 39.24 -1.20
N PRO A 490 11.03 40.22 -2.08
CA PRO A 490 9.96 40.04 -3.07
C PRO A 490 10.21 38.89 -4.04
N HIS A 491 11.45 38.77 -4.54
CA HIS A 491 11.82 37.72 -5.48
C HIS A 491 11.94 36.34 -4.80
N LEU A 492 12.37 36.31 -3.54
CA LEU A 492 12.35 35.09 -2.73
C LEU A 492 10.92 34.60 -2.50
N GLN A 493 9.99 35.51 -2.19
CA GLN A 493 8.57 35.17 -2.02
C GLN A 493 7.99 34.61 -3.32
N GLN A 494 8.29 35.21 -4.46
CA GLN A 494 7.83 34.71 -5.76
C GLN A 494 8.35 33.29 -6.07
N ILE A 495 9.60 32.98 -5.72
CA ILE A 495 10.14 31.61 -5.85
C ILE A 495 9.45 30.64 -4.90
N LEU A 496 9.20 31.06 -3.66
CA LEU A 496 8.49 30.25 -2.68
C LEU A 496 7.07 29.93 -3.14
N ASP A 497 6.32 30.93 -3.61
CA ASP A 497 4.96 30.77 -4.13
C ASP A 497 4.92 29.81 -5.33
N TYR A 498 5.91 29.93 -6.23
CA TYR A 498 6.06 29.02 -7.37
C TYR A 498 6.32 27.57 -6.91
N LEU A 499 7.23 27.36 -5.96
CA LEU A 499 7.53 26.03 -5.42
C LEU A 499 6.34 25.42 -4.66
N GLN A 500 5.60 26.24 -3.93
CA GLN A 500 4.37 25.82 -3.26
C GLN A 500 3.30 25.43 -4.28
N LEU A 501 3.15 26.17 -5.39
CA LEU A 501 2.26 25.81 -6.48
C LEU A 501 2.63 24.44 -7.07
N VAL A 502 3.93 24.17 -7.29
CA VAL A 502 4.41 22.86 -7.75
C VAL A 502 4.07 21.76 -6.73
N ALA A 503 4.24 22.03 -5.44
CA ALA A 503 3.91 21.06 -4.39
C ALA A 503 2.41 20.77 -4.28
N GLN A 504 1.57 21.81 -4.38
CA GLN A 504 0.11 21.70 -4.35
C GLN A 504 -0.43 20.92 -5.55
N ALA A 505 0.17 21.11 -6.74
CA ALA A 505 -0.20 20.33 -7.93
C ALA A 505 -0.02 18.81 -7.75
N CYS A 506 0.85 18.40 -6.84
CA CYS A 506 1.07 16.99 -6.46
C CYS A 506 0.29 16.54 -5.21
N GLY A 507 -0.63 17.37 -4.69
CA GLY A 507 -1.40 17.05 -3.48
C GLY A 507 -0.59 17.13 -2.19
N ILE A 508 0.54 17.84 -2.17
CA ILE A 508 1.30 18.12 -0.93
C ILE A 508 0.67 19.34 -0.26
N HIS A 509 -0.34 19.10 0.56
CA HIS A 509 -0.89 20.10 1.47
C HIS A 509 -0.20 19.92 2.84
N ASP A 510 0.55 20.93 3.27
CA ASP A 510 1.36 21.01 4.50
C ASP A 510 2.64 20.16 4.58
N SER A 511 3.77 20.87 4.65
CA SER A 511 5.13 20.37 4.91
C SER A 511 5.36 19.90 6.37
N GLY A 512 4.31 19.73 7.16
CA GLY A 512 4.37 19.58 8.62
C GLY A 512 4.49 18.15 9.18
N LYS A 513 4.32 17.08 8.39
CA LYS A 513 4.48 15.70 8.91
C LYS A 513 5.30 14.83 7.95
N ILE A 514 6.60 14.77 8.24
CA ILE A 514 7.49 13.76 7.68
C ILE A 514 7.21 12.43 8.39
N GLY A 515 6.24 11.68 7.86
CA GLY A 515 6.10 10.25 8.13
C GLY A 515 7.19 9.49 7.38
N SER A 516 7.94 8.67 8.11
CA SER A 516 8.95 7.76 7.60
C SER A 516 8.29 6.72 6.70
N ILE A 517 8.57 6.73 5.40
CA ILE A 517 8.31 5.59 4.53
C ILE A 517 9.45 4.59 4.75
N GLN A 518 9.42 3.94 5.92
CA GLN A 518 10.22 2.76 6.21
C GLN A 518 9.34 1.66 6.81
N GLU A 519 8.11 1.55 6.30
CA GLU A 519 7.13 0.54 6.73
C GLU A 519 6.69 -0.41 5.61
N MET A 520 7.38 -0.42 4.47
CA MET A 520 7.20 -1.47 3.45
C MET A 520 8.23 -2.60 3.56
N ALA A 521 9.22 -2.47 4.45
CA ALA A 521 10.19 -3.54 4.71
C ALA A 521 9.69 -4.59 5.72
N SER A 522 8.66 -4.28 6.52
CA SER A 522 8.16 -5.16 7.59
C SER A 522 7.26 -6.30 7.09
N GLY A 523 6.70 -6.19 5.87
CA GLY A 523 5.91 -7.26 5.25
C GLY A 523 6.77 -8.41 4.71
N ARG A 524 8.08 -8.21 4.53
CA ARG A 524 9.01 -9.21 3.98
C ARG A 524 9.28 -10.37 4.96
N ASP A 525 8.93 -10.20 6.24
CA ASP A 525 9.34 -11.12 7.31
C ASP A 525 8.31 -12.23 7.60
N LYS A 526 7.06 -12.11 7.12
CA LYS A 526 5.99 -13.07 7.46
C LYS A 526 5.97 -14.35 6.62
N PHE A 527 6.74 -14.44 5.54
CA PHE A 527 6.69 -15.59 4.60
C PHE A 527 8.07 -16.16 4.23
N GLN A 528 9.12 -15.89 5.00
CA GLN A 528 10.42 -16.50 4.73
C GLN A 528 10.34 -18.02 4.94
N ILE A 529 10.44 -18.78 3.85
CA ILE A 529 10.64 -20.23 3.88
C ILE A 529 12.01 -20.46 4.51
N LYS A 530 12.01 -21.01 5.73
CA LYS A 530 13.23 -21.28 6.51
C LYS A 530 13.97 -22.49 5.95
N GLU A 531 13.25 -23.41 5.31
CA GLU A 531 13.80 -24.60 4.70
C GLU A 531 14.62 -24.30 3.44
N ARG A 532 15.82 -24.86 3.37
CA ARG A 532 16.71 -24.77 2.22
C ARG A 532 16.74 -26.09 1.46
N ILE A 533 16.49 -26.04 0.15
CA ILE A 533 16.58 -27.18 -0.77
C ILE A 533 17.68 -26.88 -1.79
N VAL A 534 18.65 -27.79 -1.87
CA VAL A 534 19.84 -27.64 -2.72
C VAL A 534 19.81 -28.73 -3.80
N LEU A 535 20.00 -28.32 -5.06
CA LEU A 535 20.16 -29.24 -6.19
C LEU A 535 21.63 -29.60 -6.34
N SER A 536 21.93 -30.88 -6.52
CA SER A 536 23.27 -31.33 -6.88
C SER A 536 23.71 -30.73 -8.24
N GLY A 537 25.03 -30.60 -8.47
CA GLY A 537 25.56 -30.05 -9.73
C GLY A 537 25.20 -30.86 -10.98
N ASP A 538 24.82 -32.13 -10.81
CA ASP A 538 24.28 -33.01 -11.85
C ASP A 538 22.74 -33.01 -11.92
N SER A 539 22.07 -32.23 -11.06
CA SER A 539 20.62 -32.15 -10.89
C SER A 539 19.92 -33.49 -10.58
N LEU A 540 20.65 -34.51 -10.13
CA LEU A 540 20.06 -35.84 -9.85
C LEU A 540 19.62 -36.01 -8.40
N ILE A 541 20.11 -35.17 -7.49
CA ILE A 541 19.96 -35.32 -6.04
C ILE A 541 19.51 -34.00 -5.42
N LEU A 542 18.48 -34.09 -4.57
CA LEU A 542 18.03 -33.05 -3.66
C LEU A 542 18.68 -33.25 -2.29
N LEU A 543 19.38 -32.24 -1.79
CA LEU A 543 20.06 -32.26 -0.50
C LEU A 543 19.28 -31.44 0.54
N LEU A 544 19.02 -32.07 1.68
CA LEU A 544 18.45 -31.44 2.87
C LEU A 544 19.57 -31.17 3.89
N ASP A 545 20.05 -29.93 3.93
CA ASP A 545 21.11 -29.44 4.85
C ASP A 545 20.53 -29.14 6.24
N LYS A 546 21.19 -29.47 7.37
CA LYS A 546 20.73 -29.17 8.75
C LYS A 546 20.19 -27.74 8.95
N ARG A 547 20.65 -26.77 8.16
CA ARG A 547 20.07 -25.41 8.09
C ARG A 547 18.58 -25.36 7.67
N PHE A 548 17.98 -26.45 7.21
CA PHE A 548 16.54 -26.55 6.90
C PHE A 548 15.66 -26.45 8.16
N LEU A 549 16.20 -26.73 9.36
CA LEU A 549 15.46 -26.63 10.63
C LEU A 549 15.60 -25.27 11.35
N GLY A 550 16.36 -24.32 10.78
CA GLY A 550 16.46 -22.97 11.31
C GLY A 550 17.45 -22.79 12.45
N GLU A 551 18.75 -22.82 12.14
CA GLU A 551 19.74 -22.03 12.89
C GLU A 551 20.19 -20.87 12.02
N ALA A 552 20.10 -19.67 12.59
CA ALA A 552 20.26 -18.39 11.94
C ALA A 552 21.65 -18.22 11.29
N ALA A 553 21.74 -18.54 10.01
CA ALA A 553 22.78 -18.04 9.12
C ALA A 553 22.11 -17.54 7.86
N ASN A 554 21.81 -16.23 7.83
CA ASN A 554 21.39 -15.42 6.68
C ASN A 554 20.64 -16.21 5.59
N ALA A 555 19.31 -16.31 5.74
CA ALA A 555 18.42 -16.93 4.76
C ALA A 555 18.66 -16.34 3.35
N ALA A 556 19.49 -17.02 2.56
CA ALA A 556 19.93 -16.54 1.26
C ALA A 556 18.83 -16.74 0.21
N ASN A 557 18.13 -15.66 -0.11
CA ASN A 557 17.75 -15.18 -1.44
C ASN A 557 17.13 -16.14 -2.48
N GLY A 558 16.42 -17.22 -2.11
CA GLY A 558 15.66 -18.05 -3.08
C GLY A 558 16.50 -18.82 -4.12
N TRP A 559 17.82 -18.64 -4.11
CA TRP A 559 18.76 -19.27 -5.03
C TRP A 559 18.80 -20.79 -4.80
N ALA A 560 18.54 -21.58 -5.85
CA ALA A 560 18.90 -22.99 -5.89
C ALA A 560 20.43 -23.10 -5.99
N VAL A 561 21.11 -23.22 -4.85
CA VAL A 561 22.57 -23.38 -4.84
C VAL A 561 22.92 -24.74 -5.44
N THR A 562 23.85 -24.76 -6.40
CA THR A 562 24.42 -25.99 -6.96
C THR A 562 25.64 -26.40 -6.14
N PHE A 563 25.65 -27.65 -5.68
CA PHE A 563 26.76 -28.14 -4.84
C PHE A 563 27.95 -28.61 -5.69
N GLY A 564 29.15 -28.16 -5.34
CA GLY A 564 30.40 -28.70 -5.90
C GLY A 564 30.83 -29.97 -5.15
N ILE A 565 31.31 -30.98 -5.88
CA ILE A 565 31.72 -32.31 -5.37
C ILE A 565 32.78 -32.25 -4.23
N LYS A 566 33.42 -31.09 -3.97
CA LYS A 566 34.51 -30.93 -3.00
C LYS A 566 34.10 -30.60 -1.56
N ASP A 567 32.87 -30.24 -1.29
CA ASP A 567 32.43 -29.80 0.05
C ASP A 567 31.93 -30.97 0.94
N GLN A 568 32.59 -32.13 0.96
CA GLN A 568 32.19 -33.28 1.79
C GLN A 568 32.52 -33.13 3.31
N GLY A 569 33.02 -31.97 3.75
CA GLY A 569 33.46 -31.76 5.13
C GLY A 569 32.38 -31.17 6.04
N ASP A 570 31.95 -31.98 7.01
CA ASP A 570 31.35 -31.57 8.30
C ASP A 570 29.97 -30.86 8.27
N TYR A 571 28.94 -31.60 7.86
CA TYR A 571 27.55 -31.22 8.10
C TYR A 571 27.07 -31.86 9.40
N ALA A 572 26.85 -31.04 10.42
CA ALA A 572 26.18 -31.50 11.63
C ALA A 572 24.79 -32.06 11.28
N LEU A 573 24.36 -33.14 11.94
CA LEU A 573 23.05 -33.77 11.72
C LEU A 573 21.95 -33.09 12.55
N PRO A 574 20.68 -33.12 12.09
CA PRO A 574 19.56 -32.61 12.86
C PRO A 574 19.30 -33.49 14.10
N GLU A 575 18.89 -32.86 15.19
CA GLU A 575 18.43 -33.57 16.38
C GLU A 575 17.20 -34.42 16.04
N THR A 576 17.11 -35.60 16.65
CA THR A 576 16.09 -36.61 16.29
C THR A 576 14.68 -36.11 16.55
N ASP A 577 14.44 -35.46 17.69
CA ASP A 577 13.13 -34.92 18.01
C ASP A 577 12.75 -33.75 17.08
N SER A 578 13.71 -32.91 16.70
CA SER A 578 13.47 -31.81 15.75
C SER A 578 13.16 -32.32 14.34
N LEU A 579 13.90 -33.32 13.85
CA LEU A 579 13.66 -33.94 12.55
C LEU A 579 12.26 -34.58 12.50
N VAL A 580 11.94 -35.38 13.51
CA VAL A 580 10.66 -36.08 13.58
C VAL A 580 9.52 -35.08 13.76
N SER A 581 9.65 -34.08 14.63
CA SER A 581 8.65 -33.00 14.72
C SER A 581 8.43 -32.31 13.37
N TRP A 582 9.50 -32.01 12.63
CA TRP A 582 9.42 -31.37 11.32
C TRP A 582 8.75 -32.24 10.24
N LEU A 583 9.04 -33.55 10.19
CA LEU A 583 8.45 -34.50 9.22
C LEU A 583 6.94 -34.64 9.37
N PHE A 584 6.45 -34.50 10.59
CA PHE A 584 5.03 -34.67 10.92
C PHE A 584 4.29 -33.32 11.07
N ARG A 585 4.99 -32.19 10.86
CA ARG A 585 4.43 -30.83 10.86
C ARG A 585 4.18 -30.32 9.44
N GLY A 586 2.95 -29.90 9.17
CA GLY A 586 2.53 -29.32 7.90
C GLY A 586 1.30 -30.03 7.31
N PRO A 587 0.79 -29.53 6.17
CA PRO A 587 -0.38 -30.09 5.51
C PRO A 587 -0.11 -31.51 5.00
N SER A 588 -1.17 -32.32 4.97
CA SER A 588 -1.22 -33.59 4.25
C SER A 588 -1.17 -33.38 2.73
N MET A 589 -1.08 -34.46 1.95
CA MET A 589 -1.06 -34.37 0.49
C MET A 589 -2.33 -33.74 -0.08
N GLU A 590 -3.50 -34.11 0.43
CA GLU A 590 -4.80 -33.56 0.00
C GLU A 590 -4.90 -32.05 0.33
N GLU A 591 -4.32 -31.64 1.45
CA GLU A 591 -4.28 -30.22 1.85
C GLU A 591 -3.22 -29.42 1.08
N LEU A 592 -2.16 -30.06 0.56
CA LEU A 592 -1.10 -29.40 -0.21
C LEU A 592 -1.65 -28.79 -1.49
N GLU A 593 -2.44 -29.54 -2.26
CA GLU A 593 -3.01 -29.06 -3.51
C GLU A 593 -3.93 -27.86 -3.26
N GLU A 594 -4.77 -27.98 -2.24
CA GLU A 594 -5.69 -26.92 -1.83
C GLU A 594 -4.92 -25.67 -1.35
N VAL A 595 -3.87 -25.83 -0.54
CA VAL A 595 -3.05 -24.71 -0.06
C VAL A 595 -2.28 -24.05 -1.21
N TRP A 596 -1.69 -24.83 -2.12
CA TRP A 596 -0.95 -24.32 -3.27
C TRP A 596 -1.86 -23.61 -4.28
N ALA A 597 -3.04 -24.18 -4.56
CA ALA A 597 -4.05 -23.56 -5.40
C ALA A 597 -4.56 -22.26 -4.79
N ARG A 598 -4.94 -22.27 -3.50
CA ARG A 598 -5.41 -21.06 -2.79
C ARG A 598 -4.35 -19.96 -2.73
N LEU A 599 -3.08 -20.31 -2.52
CA LEU A 599 -1.99 -19.34 -2.48
C LEU A 599 -1.81 -18.64 -3.83
N ARG A 600 -1.76 -19.42 -4.91
CA ARG A 600 -1.63 -18.87 -6.26
C ARG A 600 -2.84 -18.03 -6.65
N GLU A 601 -4.05 -18.48 -6.31
CA GLU A 601 -5.28 -17.73 -6.56
C GLU A 601 -5.29 -16.40 -5.79
N PHE A 602 -4.91 -16.42 -4.51
CA PHE A 602 -4.77 -15.20 -3.71
C PHE A 602 -3.74 -14.22 -4.29
N ARG A 603 -2.58 -14.73 -4.72
CA ARG A 603 -1.52 -13.91 -5.33
C ARG A 603 -1.92 -13.37 -6.69
N LYS A 604 -2.62 -14.17 -7.49
CA LYS A 604 -3.21 -13.78 -8.77
C LYS A 604 -4.21 -12.64 -8.56
N HIS A 605 -5.17 -12.80 -7.66
CA HIS A 605 -6.16 -11.78 -7.36
C HIS A 605 -5.52 -10.48 -6.87
N LYS A 606 -4.55 -10.56 -5.96
CA LYS A 606 -3.79 -9.38 -5.52
C LYS A 606 -3.00 -8.74 -6.66
N GLY A 607 -2.40 -9.55 -7.53
CA GLY A 607 -1.72 -9.08 -8.73
C GLY A 607 -2.67 -8.39 -9.71
N GLU A 608 -3.88 -8.90 -9.91
CA GLU A 608 -4.92 -8.29 -10.74
C GLU A 608 -5.38 -6.94 -10.18
N GLU A 609 -5.56 -6.83 -8.86
CA GLU A 609 -5.90 -5.56 -8.20
C GLU A 609 -4.82 -4.50 -8.44
N ILE A 610 -3.55 -4.83 -8.20
CA ILE A 610 -2.42 -3.92 -8.43
C ILE A 610 -2.30 -3.57 -9.92
N PHE A 611 -2.50 -4.56 -10.79
CA PHE A 611 -2.47 -4.35 -12.24
C PHE A 611 -3.56 -3.39 -12.71
N HIS A 612 -4.78 -3.50 -12.18
CA HIS A 612 -5.86 -2.57 -12.49
C HIS A 612 -5.53 -1.13 -12.06
N ILE A 613 -4.90 -0.96 -10.90
CA ILE A 613 -4.43 0.35 -10.44
C ILE A 613 -3.33 0.87 -11.38
N LEU A 614 -2.35 0.04 -11.75
CA LEU A 614 -1.31 0.39 -12.70
C LEU A 614 -1.87 0.81 -14.06
N GLY A 615 -2.93 0.15 -14.54
CA GLY A 615 -3.62 0.52 -15.78
C GLY A 615 -4.25 1.91 -15.72
N LYS A 616 -4.84 2.28 -14.57
CA LYS A 616 -5.37 3.63 -14.33
C LYS A 616 -4.26 4.69 -14.25
N GLU A 617 -3.15 4.37 -13.58
CA GLU A 617 -1.99 5.26 -13.51
C GLU A 617 -1.36 5.47 -14.90
N PHE A 618 -1.34 4.42 -15.73
CA PHE A 618 -0.85 4.53 -17.10
C PHE A 618 -1.74 5.41 -17.97
N SER A 619 -3.06 5.27 -17.89
CA SER A 619 -3.98 6.12 -18.65
C SER A 619 -3.96 7.58 -18.18
N LEU A 620 -3.79 7.79 -16.87
CA LEU A 620 -3.56 9.13 -16.31
C LEU A 620 -2.26 9.73 -16.86
N LEU A 621 -1.16 8.99 -16.82
CA LEU A 621 0.14 9.43 -17.36
C LEU A 621 0.03 9.78 -18.85
N GLU A 622 -0.63 8.94 -19.65
CA GLU A 622 -0.86 9.20 -21.07
C GLU A 622 -1.65 10.49 -21.29
N SER A 623 -2.72 10.72 -20.52
CA SER A 623 -3.53 11.93 -20.61
C SER A 623 -2.77 13.19 -20.22
N LEU A 624 -1.91 13.13 -19.20
CA LEU A 624 -1.08 14.25 -18.76
C LEU A 624 0.00 14.57 -19.80
N CYS A 625 0.67 13.56 -20.35
CA CYS A 625 1.64 13.75 -21.43
C CYS A 625 0.97 14.34 -22.67
N ARG A 626 -0.25 13.89 -23.03
CA ARG A 626 -1.00 14.44 -24.16
C ARG A 626 -1.32 15.92 -23.95
N ARG A 627 -1.87 16.27 -22.78
CA ARG A 627 -2.14 17.67 -22.41
C ARG A 627 -0.86 18.51 -22.44
N LYS A 628 0.29 17.96 -22.00
CA LYS A 628 1.58 18.65 -22.11
C LYS A 628 2.02 18.84 -23.56
N CYS A 629 1.88 17.84 -24.42
CA CYS A 629 2.13 17.97 -25.86
C CYS A 629 1.29 19.09 -26.48
N GLU A 630 0.00 19.17 -26.13
CA GLU A 630 -0.90 20.21 -26.63
C GLU A 630 -0.44 21.62 -26.21
N GLN A 631 -0.08 21.80 -24.94
CA GLN A 631 0.44 23.09 -24.45
C GLN A 631 1.76 23.49 -25.14
N LEU A 632 2.68 22.54 -25.33
CA LEU A 632 3.93 22.80 -26.05
C LEU A 632 3.71 23.08 -27.54
N GLY A 633 2.73 22.41 -28.16
CA GLY A 633 2.31 22.67 -29.54
C GLY A 633 1.74 24.08 -29.71
N TYR A 634 0.87 24.49 -28.80
CA TYR A 634 0.32 25.85 -28.76
C TYR A 634 1.41 26.91 -28.55
N ALA A 635 2.37 26.67 -27.64
CA ALA A 635 3.50 27.56 -27.41
C ALA A 635 4.35 27.77 -28.69
N LYS A 636 4.68 26.69 -29.39
CA LYS A 636 5.43 26.75 -30.66
C LYS A 636 4.66 27.47 -31.75
N ALA A 637 3.34 27.30 -31.80
CA ALA A 637 2.48 28.01 -32.73
C ALA A 637 2.48 29.53 -32.46
N LEU A 638 2.44 29.96 -31.18
CA LEU A 638 2.62 31.37 -30.81
C LEU A 638 3.98 31.92 -31.26
N GLU A 639 5.07 31.18 -31.04
CA GLU A 639 6.42 31.58 -31.49
C GLU A 639 6.52 31.67 -33.03
N SER A 640 5.84 30.78 -33.76
CA SER A 640 5.75 30.85 -35.24
C SER A 640 5.08 32.15 -35.69
N VAL A 641 3.93 32.48 -35.09
CA VAL A 641 3.18 33.71 -35.41
C VAL A 641 3.99 34.96 -35.03
N GLU A 642 4.64 34.95 -33.87
CA GLU A 642 5.56 36.01 -33.46
C GLU A 642 6.69 36.21 -34.46
N SER A 643 7.29 35.13 -34.96
CA SER A 643 8.33 35.20 -35.98
C SER A 643 7.85 35.86 -37.28
N ILE A 644 6.60 35.63 -37.69
CA ILE A 644 5.99 36.29 -38.86
C ILE A 644 5.91 37.80 -38.62
N CYS A 645 5.35 38.21 -37.47
CA CYS A 645 5.22 39.62 -37.09
C CYS A 645 6.58 40.31 -36.93
N LEU A 646 7.55 39.65 -36.31
CA LEU A 646 8.91 40.18 -36.11
C LEU A 646 9.66 40.34 -37.43
N LYS A 647 9.44 39.44 -38.40
CA LYS A 647 10.03 39.56 -39.74
C LYS A 647 9.52 40.79 -40.45
N GLU A 648 8.20 40.99 -40.50
CA GLU A 648 7.58 42.18 -41.06
C GLU A 648 8.09 43.47 -40.38
N PHE A 649 8.16 43.47 -39.04
CA PHE A 649 8.70 44.61 -38.28
C PHE A 649 10.15 44.96 -38.66
N LYS A 650 10.99 43.94 -38.93
CA LYS A 650 12.38 44.15 -39.38
C LYS A 650 12.43 44.64 -40.82
N ASP A 651 11.61 44.08 -41.71
CA ASP A 651 11.62 44.40 -43.14
C ASP A 651 11.09 45.82 -43.41
N ARG A 652 10.13 46.32 -42.61
CA ARG A 652 9.67 47.73 -42.62
C ARG A 652 10.79 48.76 -42.45
N LYS A 653 11.92 48.39 -41.84
CA LYS A 653 13.09 49.28 -41.68
C LYS A 653 13.91 49.43 -42.96
N GLN A 654 13.61 48.68 -44.01
CA GLN A 654 14.33 48.74 -45.29
C GLN A 654 13.72 49.79 -46.23
N PRO A 655 14.53 50.65 -46.88
CA PRO A 655 14.06 51.82 -47.63
C PRO A 655 13.32 51.51 -48.96
N ARG A 656 13.07 50.24 -49.28
CA ARG A 656 12.31 49.79 -50.48
C ARG A 656 11.25 48.74 -50.16
N PHE A 657 10.98 48.48 -48.89
CA PHE A 657 10.00 47.50 -48.48
C PHE A 657 8.59 48.11 -48.53
N VAL A 658 7.62 47.33 -49.00
CA VAL A 658 6.20 47.72 -49.01
C VAL A 658 5.55 47.04 -47.79
N PRO A 659 5.19 47.81 -46.74
CA PRO A 659 4.59 47.23 -45.54
C PRO A 659 3.29 46.49 -45.82
N GLN A 660 3.10 45.35 -45.17
CA GLN A 660 1.84 44.61 -45.18
C GLN A 660 1.20 44.70 -43.80
N SER A 661 -0.13 44.73 -43.72
CA SER A 661 -0.80 44.68 -42.42
C SER A 661 -0.58 43.30 -41.79
N TYR A 662 -0.38 43.27 -40.47
CA TYR A 662 -0.20 42.00 -39.76
C TYR A 662 -1.40 41.07 -39.96
N GLU A 663 -2.62 41.62 -39.98
CA GLU A 663 -3.84 40.87 -40.32
C GLU A 663 -3.74 40.18 -41.69
N SER A 664 -3.32 40.90 -42.75
CA SER A 664 -3.19 40.31 -44.09
C SER A 664 -2.10 39.23 -44.17
N LEU A 665 -1.03 39.34 -43.37
CA LEU A 665 0.04 38.36 -43.29
C LEU A 665 -0.45 37.07 -42.62
N LEU A 666 -1.19 37.20 -41.52
CA LEU A 666 -1.74 36.06 -40.79
C LEU A 666 -2.86 35.38 -41.58
N GLU A 667 -3.72 36.15 -42.25
CA GLU A 667 -4.74 35.63 -43.19
C GLU A 667 -4.10 34.84 -44.32
N ARG A 668 -3.05 35.38 -44.97
CA ARG A 668 -2.30 34.64 -45.99
C ARG A 668 -1.70 33.34 -45.44
N ARG A 669 -1.08 33.40 -44.26
CA ARG A 669 -0.52 32.21 -43.62
C ARG A 669 -1.59 31.17 -43.31
N ARG A 670 -2.78 31.60 -42.86
CA ARG A 670 -3.93 30.72 -42.63
C ARG A 670 -4.37 30.02 -43.91
N GLU A 671 -4.53 30.78 -45.00
CA GLU A 671 -4.89 30.20 -46.29
C GLU A 671 -3.84 29.22 -46.84
N GLU A 672 -2.54 29.49 -46.63
CA GLU A 672 -1.46 28.57 -47.02
C GLU A 672 -1.56 27.24 -46.25
N LEU A 673 -1.82 27.32 -44.94
CA LEU A 673 -1.97 26.15 -44.08
C LEU A 673 -3.24 25.33 -44.37
N GLU A 674 -4.30 25.97 -44.87
CA GLU A 674 -5.55 25.32 -45.26
C GLU A 674 -5.46 24.62 -46.63
N LYS A 675 -4.50 25.01 -47.48
CA LYS A 675 -4.30 24.44 -48.83
C LYS A 675 -3.44 23.16 -48.82
N ASP A 676 -2.73 22.88 -47.74
CA ASP A 676 -1.97 21.64 -47.56
C ASP A 676 -2.93 20.50 -47.16
N ASP A 677 -3.37 19.73 -48.16
CA ASP A 677 -4.41 18.67 -48.07
C ASP A 677 -3.87 17.31 -47.52
N ASP A 678 -2.58 17.23 -47.20
CA ASP A 678 -2.00 16.05 -46.53
C ASP A 678 -2.37 16.04 -45.05
N ALA A 679 -2.73 14.87 -44.51
CA ALA A 679 -3.19 14.63 -43.14
C ALA A 679 -2.70 15.68 -42.13
N MET A 680 -3.52 16.70 -41.88
CA MET A 680 -3.13 17.93 -41.21
C MET A 680 -2.36 17.63 -39.93
N SER A 681 -1.05 17.90 -39.95
CA SER A 681 -0.19 17.61 -38.81
C SER A 681 -0.70 18.35 -37.56
N ILE A 682 -0.52 17.76 -36.38
CA ILE A 682 -0.94 18.36 -35.11
C ILE A 682 -0.35 19.78 -34.97
N SER A 683 0.88 20.00 -35.46
CA SER A 683 1.53 21.32 -35.47
C SER A 683 0.79 22.36 -36.32
N VAL A 684 0.31 21.97 -37.50
CA VAL A 684 -0.44 22.87 -38.40
C VAL A 684 -1.77 23.26 -37.77
N ARG A 685 -2.45 22.32 -37.11
CA ARG A 685 -3.70 22.59 -36.39
C ARG A 685 -3.51 23.66 -35.31
N PHE A 686 -2.46 23.53 -34.48
CA PHE A 686 -2.18 24.53 -33.46
C PHE A 686 -1.86 25.91 -34.05
N GLU A 687 -1.12 25.97 -35.15
CA GLU A 687 -0.81 27.24 -35.83
C GLU A 687 -2.09 27.92 -36.37
N LEU A 688 -2.98 27.16 -37.01
CA LEU A 688 -4.29 27.64 -37.47
C LEU A 688 -5.16 28.15 -36.31
N ASP A 689 -5.22 27.42 -35.21
CA ASP A 689 -5.99 27.79 -34.02
C ASP A 689 -5.44 29.09 -33.39
N VAL A 690 -4.11 29.22 -33.29
CA VAL A 690 -3.46 30.43 -32.76
C VAL A 690 -3.75 31.63 -33.65
N ILE A 691 -3.55 31.51 -34.97
CA ILE A 691 -3.84 32.59 -35.94
C ILE A 691 -5.29 33.03 -35.83
N SER A 692 -6.23 32.08 -35.85
CA SER A 692 -7.66 32.36 -35.76
C SER A 692 -8.03 33.06 -34.46
N ASN A 693 -7.43 32.67 -33.34
CA ASN A 693 -7.67 33.30 -32.05
C ASN A 693 -7.10 34.72 -31.97
N ILE A 694 -5.89 34.96 -32.47
CA ILE A 694 -5.27 36.30 -32.48
C ILE A 694 -6.08 37.25 -33.35
N LEU A 695 -6.50 36.82 -34.55
CA LEU A 695 -7.32 37.64 -35.44
C LEU A 695 -8.67 38.01 -34.81
N LYS A 696 -9.32 37.06 -34.15
CA LYS A 696 -10.57 37.33 -33.40
C LYS A 696 -10.37 38.28 -32.23
N GLU A 697 -9.31 38.11 -31.43
CA GLU A 697 -9.02 39.01 -30.31
C GLU A 697 -8.68 40.43 -30.81
N ALA A 698 -7.91 40.56 -31.89
CA ALA A 698 -7.63 41.85 -32.52
C ALA A 698 -8.90 42.55 -33.04
N GLN A 699 -9.85 41.80 -33.62
CA GLN A 699 -11.14 42.34 -34.04
C GLN A 699 -11.98 42.83 -32.85
N GLY A 700 -11.95 42.11 -31.72
CA GLY A 700 -12.59 42.54 -30.48
C GLY A 700 -12.00 43.84 -29.93
N LEU A 701 -10.67 43.93 -29.84
CA LEU A 701 -9.98 45.15 -29.39
C LEU A 701 -10.32 46.37 -30.26
N ARG A 702 -10.44 46.17 -31.58
CA ARG A 702 -10.86 47.22 -32.52
C ARG A 702 -12.29 47.66 -32.27
N ALA A 703 -13.22 46.73 -32.00
CA ALA A 703 -14.61 47.07 -31.69
C ALA A 703 -14.72 47.85 -30.37
N ASP A 704 -13.97 47.44 -29.34
CA ASP A 704 -13.95 48.11 -28.03
C ASP A 704 -13.35 49.53 -28.09
N GLN A 705 -12.43 49.78 -29.01
CA GLN A 705 -11.89 51.13 -29.25
C GLN A 705 -12.91 51.99 -30.00
N LEU A 706 -13.57 51.45 -31.03
CA LEU A 706 -14.63 52.16 -31.76
C LEU A 706 -15.82 52.54 -30.87
N GLU A 707 -16.14 51.74 -29.85
CA GLU A 707 -17.14 52.09 -28.84
C GLU A 707 -16.67 53.20 -27.88
N ARG A 708 -15.36 53.27 -27.57
CA ARG A 708 -14.78 54.34 -26.74
C ARG A 708 -14.69 55.66 -27.50
N ASP A 709 -14.23 55.63 -28.75
CA ASP A 709 -14.08 56.83 -29.59
C ASP A 709 -15.43 57.45 -29.97
N GLN A 710 -16.52 56.66 -30.02
CA GLN A 710 -17.88 57.19 -30.19
C GLN A 710 -18.37 58.02 -28.99
N ASN A 711 -17.76 57.88 -27.82
CA ASN A 711 -18.09 58.64 -26.62
C ASN A 711 -17.26 59.93 -26.46
N ASP A 712 -16.13 60.05 -27.15
CA ASP A 712 -15.21 61.20 -27.07
C ASP A 712 -15.18 61.94 -28.42
N LEU A 713 -16.13 62.88 -28.61
CA LEU A 713 -16.17 63.77 -29.77
C LEU A 713 -15.21 64.97 -29.59
N GLU A 714 -13.90 64.76 -29.54
CA GLU A 714 -12.93 65.83 -29.83
C GLU A 714 -11.78 65.31 -30.71
N ASN A 715 -11.52 66.07 -31.77
CA ASN A 715 -10.59 65.77 -32.86
C ASN A 715 -9.20 65.38 -32.36
N ASP A 716 -8.54 64.45 -33.07
CA ASP A 716 -7.26 64.74 -33.69
C ASP A 716 -7.08 63.90 -34.97
N GLU A 717 -6.53 64.52 -36.01
CA GLU A 717 -6.01 63.82 -37.19
C GLU A 717 -4.78 63.02 -36.76
N ASP A 718 -4.99 61.83 -36.19
CA ASP A 718 -3.89 60.93 -35.90
C ASP A 718 -3.62 59.99 -37.08
N ASP A 719 -2.33 59.82 -37.33
CA ASP A 719 -1.74 59.12 -38.47
C ASP A 719 -2.30 57.69 -38.56
N GLY A 720 -2.55 57.17 -39.76
CA GLY A 720 -3.13 55.83 -39.99
C GLY A 720 -2.24 54.63 -39.57
N SER A 721 -1.38 54.84 -38.58
CA SER A 721 -0.41 53.91 -38.01
C SER A 721 -0.96 53.11 -36.82
N GLU A 722 -1.98 53.59 -36.10
CA GLU A 722 -2.51 52.91 -34.91
C GLU A 722 -3.40 51.69 -35.22
N GLU A 723 -4.11 51.68 -36.35
CA GLU A 723 -4.98 50.54 -36.74
C GLU A 723 -4.21 49.24 -36.97
N GLN A 724 -2.88 49.31 -37.14
CA GLN A 724 -2.01 48.16 -37.42
C GLN A 724 -1.48 47.48 -36.16
N GLU A 725 -1.76 48.00 -34.95
CA GLU A 725 -1.13 47.54 -33.72
C GLU A 725 -1.96 46.50 -32.93
N TYR A 726 -3.28 46.40 -33.15
CA TYR A 726 -4.16 45.48 -32.42
C TYR A 726 -3.76 43.99 -32.50
N VAL A 727 -3.25 43.55 -33.66
CA VAL A 727 -2.76 42.18 -33.83
C VAL A 727 -1.50 41.94 -32.98
N LEU A 728 -0.61 42.94 -32.89
CA LEU A 728 0.60 42.86 -32.05
C LEU A 728 0.24 42.91 -30.57
N ILE A 729 -0.75 43.72 -30.18
CA ILE A 729 -1.28 43.78 -28.81
C ILE A 729 -1.87 42.42 -28.44
N ALA A 730 -2.80 41.88 -29.24
CA ALA A 730 -3.42 40.58 -29.00
C ALA A 730 -2.39 39.44 -28.93
N LEU A 731 -1.41 39.43 -29.84
CA LEU A 731 -0.31 38.46 -29.82
C LEU A 731 0.54 38.59 -28.54
N SER A 732 0.93 39.81 -28.16
CA SER A 732 1.74 40.06 -26.97
C SER A 732 1.02 39.63 -25.70
N GLU A 733 -0.27 40.00 -25.56
CA GLU A 733 -1.11 39.56 -24.44
C GLU A 733 -1.27 38.03 -24.37
N LYS A 734 -1.45 37.37 -25.53
CA LYS A 734 -1.49 35.89 -25.61
C LYS A 734 -0.20 35.26 -25.13
N MET A 735 0.94 35.77 -25.61
CA MET A 735 2.26 35.26 -25.27
C MET A 735 2.57 35.48 -23.79
N GLU A 736 2.24 36.64 -23.23
CA GLU A 736 2.40 36.95 -21.82
C GLU A 736 1.53 36.04 -20.95
N ARG A 737 0.23 35.88 -21.28
CA ARG A 737 -0.68 34.94 -20.60
C ARG A 737 -0.14 33.52 -20.63
N HIS A 738 0.33 33.05 -21.78
CA HIS A 738 0.87 31.69 -21.92
C HIS A 738 2.19 31.52 -21.15
N ARG A 739 3.09 32.51 -21.18
CA ARG A 739 4.37 32.48 -20.45
C ARG A 739 4.18 32.56 -18.93
N ALA A 740 3.18 33.32 -18.47
CA ALA A 740 2.84 33.44 -17.05
C ALA A 740 2.05 32.23 -16.53
N SER A 741 1.50 31.40 -17.43
CA SER A 741 0.73 30.22 -17.06
C SER A 741 1.60 29.17 -16.35
N PRO A 742 1.26 28.75 -15.12
CA PRO A 742 1.99 27.71 -14.42
C PRO A 742 1.65 26.30 -14.90
N GLU A 743 0.78 26.14 -15.91
CA GLU A 743 0.21 24.85 -16.33
C GLU A 743 1.27 23.82 -16.74
N LEU A 744 2.30 24.21 -17.50
CA LEU A 744 3.39 23.29 -17.86
C LEU A 744 4.15 22.78 -16.63
N CYS A 745 4.33 23.63 -15.61
CA CYS A 745 5.00 23.24 -14.38
C CYS A 745 4.12 22.29 -13.55
N LYS A 746 2.82 22.58 -13.45
CA LYS A 746 1.88 21.65 -12.78
C LYS A 746 1.83 20.29 -13.48
N LEU A 747 1.82 20.28 -14.81
CA LEU A 747 1.85 19.05 -15.60
C LEU A 747 3.14 18.26 -15.35
N ASP A 748 4.30 18.92 -15.35
CA ASP A 748 5.58 18.27 -15.05
C ASP A 748 5.61 17.65 -13.65
N ALA A 749 5.12 18.36 -12.65
CA ALA A 749 5.02 17.85 -11.29
C ALA A 749 4.11 16.61 -11.20
N ARG A 750 2.92 16.66 -11.83
CA ARG A 750 1.97 15.53 -11.86
C ARG A 750 2.50 14.34 -12.65
N ILE A 751 3.19 14.57 -13.78
CA ILE A 751 3.82 13.50 -14.56
C ILE A 751 4.92 12.82 -13.74
N MET A 752 5.78 13.60 -13.07
CA MET A 752 6.82 13.06 -12.17
C MET A 752 6.21 12.19 -11.05
N GLN A 753 5.11 12.66 -10.45
CA GLN A 753 4.37 11.91 -9.45
C GLN A 753 3.81 10.58 -10.00
N CYS A 754 3.18 10.60 -11.17
CA CYS A 754 2.64 9.39 -11.80
C CYS A 754 3.77 8.39 -12.11
N ILE A 755 4.92 8.86 -12.60
CA ILE A 755 6.08 8.00 -12.89
C ILE A 755 6.59 7.32 -11.62
N ASP A 756 6.74 8.04 -10.51
CA ASP A 756 7.21 7.46 -9.24
C ASP A 756 6.18 6.49 -8.63
N GLY A 757 4.89 6.86 -8.65
CA GLY A 757 3.79 5.99 -8.22
C GLY A 757 3.72 4.70 -9.02
N ARG A 758 3.90 4.76 -10.34
CA ARG A 758 3.93 3.59 -11.22
C ARG A 758 5.13 2.69 -10.93
N LYS A 759 6.33 3.26 -10.72
CA LYS A 759 7.53 2.50 -10.32
C LYS A 759 7.30 1.75 -8.99
N GLN A 760 6.63 2.38 -8.03
CA GLN A 760 6.29 1.77 -6.74
C GLN A 760 5.30 0.62 -6.90
N LEU A 761 4.23 0.82 -7.66
CA LEU A 761 3.24 -0.22 -7.96
C LEU A 761 3.83 -1.37 -8.79
N GLU A 762 4.75 -1.12 -9.72
CA GLU A 762 5.49 -2.16 -10.45
C GLU A 762 6.30 -3.05 -9.49
N PHE A 763 6.89 -2.45 -8.45
CA PHE A 763 7.59 -3.20 -7.41
C PHE A 763 6.61 -4.02 -6.55
N GLU A 764 5.49 -3.44 -6.14
CA GLU A 764 4.45 -4.15 -5.38
C GLU A 764 3.84 -5.30 -6.18
N LEU A 765 3.64 -5.11 -7.48
CA LEU A 765 3.18 -6.14 -8.40
C LEU A 765 4.20 -7.28 -8.47
N ALA A 766 5.49 -6.97 -8.63
CA ALA A 766 6.53 -8.00 -8.63
C ALA A 766 6.55 -8.79 -7.30
N VAL A 767 6.35 -8.13 -6.16
CA VAL A 767 6.24 -8.82 -4.86
C VAL A 767 4.99 -9.70 -4.78
N ALA A 768 3.85 -9.21 -5.27
CA ALA A 768 2.59 -9.98 -5.28
C ALA A 768 2.64 -11.19 -6.23
N SER A 769 3.34 -11.05 -7.35
CA SER A 769 3.56 -12.09 -8.35
C SER A 769 4.70 -13.06 -8.00
N SER A 770 5.43 -12.82 -6.91
CA SER A 770 6.55 -13.67 -6.54
C SER A 770 6.07 -14.95 -5.86
N ASP A 771 6.36 -16.09 -6.45
CA ASP A 771 6.13 -17.43 -5.94
C ASP A 771 7.44 -18.20 -5.73
N ASP A 772 7.39 -19.24 -4.89
CA ASP A 772 8.56 -20.06 -4.58
C ASP A 772 8.19 -21.54 -4.49
N TYR A 773 8.75 -22.33 -5.41
CA TYR A 773 8.52 -23.77 -5.47
C TYR A 773 9.03 -24.51 -4.23
N ARG A 774 9.92 -23.92 -3.42
CA ARG A 774 10.33 -24.53 -2.14
C ARG A 774 9.14 -24.83 -1.25
N LEU A 775 8.06 -24.05 -1.34
CA LEU A 775 6.86 -24.28 -0.53
C LEU A 775 6.28 -25.68 -0.77
N VAL A 776 6.13 -26.06 -2.04
CA VAL A 776 5.62 -27.38 -2.44
C VAL A 776 6.69 -28.44 -2.25
N MET A 777 7.92 -28.16 -2.68
CA MET A 777 9.02 -29.13 -2.64
C MET A 777 9.35 -29.59 -1.22
N VAL A 778 9.29 -28.70 -0.22
CA VAL A 778 9.49 -29.07 1.20
C VAL A 778 8.44 -30.07 1.64
N ILE A 779 7.17 -29.87 1.26
CA ILE A 779 6.06 -30.73 1.66
C ILE A 779 6.20 -32.10 0.99
N LEU A 780 6.49 -32.14 -0.31
CA LEU A 780 6.73 -33.39 -1.04
C LEU A 780 7.92 -34.19 -0.47
N LEU A 781 9.02 -33.50 -0.13
CA LEU A 781 10.18 -34.13 0.50
C LEU A 781 9.84 -34.69 1.89
N LYS A 782 9.07 -33.97 2.71
CA LYS A 782 8.59 -34.47 4.02
C LYS A 782 7.79 -35.75 3.87
N LEU A 783 6.82 -35.77 2.95
CA LEU A 783 5.97 -36.93 2.71
C LEU A 783 6.79 -38.15 2.26
N PHE A 784 7.70 -37.95 1.30
CA PHE A 784 8.59 -38.99 0.81
C PHE A 784 9.48 -39.56 1.92
N ILE A 785 10.19 -38.70 2.67
CA ILE A 785 11.12 -39.12 3.72
C ILE A 785 10.37 -39.83 4.84
N ARG A 786 9.20 -39.31 5.24
CA ARG A 786 8.35 -39.94 6.24
C ARG A 786 7.93 -41.35 5.83
N ALA A 787 7.51 -41.54 4.58
CA ALA A 787 7.15 -42.86 4.05
C ALA A 787 8.37 -43.79 4.04
N HIS A 788 9.50 -43.31 3.52
CA HIS A 788 10.73 -44.09 3.41
C HIS A 788 11.30 -44.52 4.78
N LEU A 789 11.41 -43.58 5.73
CA LEU A 789 11.83 -43.88 7.10
C LEU A 789 10.84 -44.79 7.83
N GLY A 790 9.54 -44.64 7.57
CA GLY A 790 8.51 -45.51 8.12
C GLY A 790 8.70 -46.97 7.70
N GLU A 791 8.99 -47.22 6.43
CA GLU A 791 9.26 -48.58 5.93
C GLU A 791 10.55 -49.17 6.50
N LEU A 792 11.62 -48.36 6.60
CA LEU A 792 12.86 -48.78 7.24
C LEU A 792 12.70 -49.09 8.73
N ALA A 793 11.93 -48.26 9.45
CA ALA A 793 11.64 -48.47 10.86
C ALA A 793 10.81 -49.74 11.10
N LYS A 794 9.81 -50.02 10.27
CA LYS A 794 9.05 -51.28 10.31
C LYS A 794 9.95 -52.49 10.07
N LYS A 795 10.83 -52.42 9.08
CA LYS A 795 11.79 -53.49 8.78
C LYS A 795 12.74 -53.74 9.95
N TYR A 796 13.29 -52.67 10.53
CA TYR A 796 14.15 -52.75 11.71
C TYR A 796 13.42 -53.34 12.93
N ALA A 797 12.18 -52.92 13.19
CA ALA A 797 11.38 -53.46 14.27
C ALA A 797 11.11 -54.97 14.10
N LYS A 798 10.85 -55.40 12.86
CA LYS A 798 10.69 -56.82 12.53
C LYS A 798 11.98 -57.62 12.75
N GLU A 799 13.11 -57.15 12.23
CA GLU A 799 14.42 -57.80 12.40
C GLU A 799 14.80 -57.91 13.89
N LYS A 800 14.52 -56.86 14.68
CA LYS A 800 14.77 -56.85 16.12
C LYS A 800 13.86 -57.84 16.88
N TYR A 801 12.59 -57.94 16.47
CA TYR A 801 11.66 -58.92 17.03
C TYR A 801 12.12 -60.35 16.70
N ASP A 802 12.45 -60.62 15.43
CA ASP A 802 12.92 -61.93 14.98
C ASP A 802 14.19 -62.34 15.74
N ALA A 803 15.18 -61.44 15.88
CA ALA A 803 16.39 -61.69 16.66
C ALA A 803 16.12 -61.92 18.16
N ALA A 804 15.15 -61.21 18.75
CA ALA A 804 14.73 -61.42 20.13
C ALA A 804 14.07 -62.80 20.31
N THR A 805 13.26 -63.23 19.34
CA THR A 805 12.66 -64.58 19.37
C THR A 805 13.70 -65.68 19.21
N GLU A 806 14.67 -65.52 18.32
CA GLU A 806 15.77 -66.48 18.13
C GLU A 806 16.65 -66.60 19.38
N THR A 807 16.98 -65.47 20.03
CA THR A 807 17.74 -65.48 21.29
C THR A 807 16.97 -66.11 22.43
N MET A 808 15.65 -65.87 22.53
CA MET A 808 14.79 -66.58 23.48
C MET A 808 14.76 -68.09 23.22
N LEU A 809 14.63 -68.51 21.95
CA LEU A 809 14.67 -69.93 21.58
C LEU A 809 16.03 -70.58 21.87
N ALA A 810 17.13 -69.87 21.60
CA ALA A 810 18.48 -70.33 21.93
C ALA A 810 18.68 -70.45 23.45
N GLN A 811 18.16 -69.50 24.22
CA GLN A 811 18.21 -69.54 25.68
C GLN A 811 17.39 -70.70 26.25
N LEU A 812 16.18 -70.93 25.72
CA LEU A 812 15.35 -72.09 26.07
C LEU A 812 16.04 -73.42 25.71
N ALA A 813 16.74 -73.47 24.57
CA ALA A 813 17.52 -74.65 24.18
C ALA A 813 18.72 -74.90 25.10
N ILE A 814 19.40 -73.85 25.57
CA ILE A 814 20.47 -73.95 26.57
C ILE A 814 19.91 -74.45 27.90
N ASP A 815 18.77 -73.92 28.35
CA ASP A 815 18.17 -74.29 29.62
C ASP A 815 17.57 -75.71 29.58
N ALA A 816 17.03 -76.15 28.44
CA ALA A 816 16.66 -77.54 28.20
C ALA A 816 17.86 -78.50 28.26
N LYS A 817 19.01 -78.13 27.66
CA LYS A 817 20.25 -78.91 27.77
C LYS A 817 20.78 -79.00 29.20
N LYS A 818 20.66 -77.92 30.00
CA LYS A 818 21.01 -77.91 31.43
C LYS A 818 20.10 -78.82 32.26
N LEU A 819 18.82 -78.90 31.93
CA LEU A 819 17.86 -79.80 32.58
C LEU A 819 18.19 -81.27 32.27
N LEU A 820 18.48 -81.60 31.01
CA LEU A 820 18.90 -82.95 30.60
C LEU A 820 20.23 -83.40 31.23
N THR A 821 21.20 -82.49 31.38
CA THR A 821 22.46 -82.81 32.09
C THR A 821 22.25 -82.99 33.59
N LYS A 822 21.33 -82.24 34.22
CA LYS A 822 20.93 -82.48 35.62
C LYS A 822 20.27 -83.85 35.81
N GLU A 823 19.41 -84.28 34.88
CA GLU A 823 18.79 -85.61 34.93
C GLU A 823 19.81 -86.74 34.74
N MET A 824 20.79 -86.62 33.83
CA MET A 824 21.89 -87.58 33.72
C MET A 824 22.76 -87.68 34.99
N ILE A 825 23.02 -86.55 35.66
CA ILE A 825 23.75 -86.54 36.94
C ILE A 825 22.93 -87.20 38.07
N MET A 826 21.60 -87.09 38.04
CA MET A 826 20.70 -87.75 39.00
C MET A 826 20.52 -89.25 38.70
N GLY A 827 20.56 -89.65 37.42
CA GLY A 827 20.54 -91.05 36.98
C GLY A 827 21.81 -91.81 37.32
N ASN A 828 23.00 -91.19 37.19
CA ASN A 828 24.27 -91.82 37.59
C ASN A 828 24.40 -92.00 39.12
N ARG A 829 23.77 -91.15 39.95
CA ARG A 829 23.67 -91.39 41.41
C ARG A 829 22.75 -92.56 41.78
N HIS A 830 21.84 -92.96 40.90
CA HIS A 830 21.03 -94.18 41.10
C HIS A 830 21.76 -95.44 40.62
N GLY A 831 22.67 -95.34 39.65
CA GLY A 831 23.53 -96.45 39.20
C GLY A 831 24.63 -96.82 40.21
N GLU A 832 25.23 -95.86 40.91
CA GLU A 832 26.27 -96.13 41.92
C GLU A 832 25.71 -96.71 43.24
N ASN A 833 24.42 -96.51 43.53
CA ASN A 833 23.77 -97.08 44.72
C ASN A 833 23.24 -98.52 44.54
N GLN A 834 23.29 -99.09 43.33
CA GLN A 834 22.95 -100.51 43.11
C GLN A 834 24.16 -101.47 43.17
N SER A 835 25.40 -100.98 43.29
CA SER A 835 26.59 -101.83 43.50
C SER A 835 26.99 -102.05 44.97
N ILE A 836 26.27 -101.49 45.95
CA ILE A 836 26.60 -101.60 47.40
C ILE A 836 25.56 -102.40 48.21
N ARG A 837 24.70 -103.20 47.56
CA ARG A 837 23.90 -104.23 48.25
C ARG A 837 23.99 -105.58 47.52
N LYS A 838 25.06 -106.30 47.82
CA LYS A 838 25.06 -107.77 47.89
C LYS A 838 24.78 -108.18 49.33
#